data_AF-A0A848WVP9-F1
#
_entry.id   AF-A0A848WVP9-F1
#
_cell.length_a   1.000
_cell.length_b   1.000
_cell.length_c   1.000
_cell.angle_alpha   90.00
_cell.angle_beta   90.00
_cell.angle_gamma   90.00
#
_symmetry.space_group_name_H-M   'P 1'
#
loop_
_entity.id
_entity.type
_entity.pdbx_description
1 polymer ?
#
loop_
_entity_poly.entity_id
_entity_poly.type
_entity_poly.pdbx_seq_one_letter_code
_entity_poly.pdbx_strand_id
1 'polypeptide(L)'
;MKDALKAVFKVQPGEGIKVLQFAALFLLLQAGTAIGIATSDGLFLSEVGADQLPKVYVLVPLIMLLYIPLNSFLTTRFGLGRVFFLSILGLIGGGVAIWWSLLILDASEWKTLIYYAAKIYTQVALITMYSLSWSFAYDYFTILDGKRLFAFFTGGSAIGAIFGGVLIQIFSETIPVPAFYLLWAGMAGLAVPVYIWIRRTRKVIPVDHLEEDNPPGLVQQTVRLVKSIRGSSYVLVLLGVLFLAQVLTTLNEFQYQDIFSRKYEEAEDLTAFFGKLYIGVNLFNLVVSTLVFNRLVLRFGVRNVALILPVVYTLVFGWLYLNYGFAAGLFGFFAYQGLMYSIDYDNTNLLLNGLPTETKAQTRTFIEGMAEPLATATAGLFLLSFTGMLDGETLTLVDRETITLIGLGGSIIYLMLVLVLRHNYVGAMVTNLKKSWLDFSQGTKELVTGLGSSDIELLKEKAGTRDPKVAPAAIRILWENDQAAAADALLDFISHVKPAEREEAEPLFVELLHQEDADLFRRILEWLDEDQRGLDTHLLQEISVSGLPQSKYLSRLVKKPGPNERATVALQLLRSWRLDDRVRGLKMFEELFAQDDYGISAAIQAIGRTGDERYAHYVAPYLDHRNPDIAQQALVAANRLVTPESVRLASGILDTIQSHADSKWRQKAMDALTRIEDARSIGPLLRHAGSYTAMERRRAESVLEAVGLEGIPMAVSVLRDRSFPFSGRAVAARALGNLSFAQFEDLYLELIFPELELAYRSLYRHYTISDVGAEKRGVEVLRRLYLDARGRVVDFVLELLSIAGRLPDFELISASLRSSNLKERGNAIETIEQQISIELFQSLLPLIDDRPLEETVEYYVERYEPEELSGREIVLEAFYSHFPVGSAVGAAALWDLEGESCIPKFRERIGQLDSPEFRSVVLSLIGVESNGLNWVDRLFHLMHTDLFGNFGILALDLVARAATEMRYLGEETIYRKGDSADHLYYVIDGKVEIEGAEDQLVGPGEIFGEDCLFRSMRKAGAVSGWAHVLQIPRSAVYKNVEVFPATARHLFQFRREGGKGK
;
A
#
# COMPACT_ATOMS: atom_id res chain seq x y z
N MET A 1 11.52 -26.68 -29.57
CA MET A 1 10.12 -26.35 -29.19
C MET A 1 9.96 -26.14 -27.68
N LYS A 2 10.50 -27.03 -26.81
CA LYS A 2 10.53 -26.83 -25.35
C LYS A 2 11.24 -25.53 -24.94
N ASP A 3 12.36 -25.18 -25.58
CA ASP A 3 13.13 -23.99 -25.20
C ASP A 3 12.53 -22.68 -25.76
N ALA A 4 11.83 -22.74 -26.90
CA ALA A 4 11.08 -21.59 -27.43
C ALA A 4 9.81 -21.30 -26.61
N LEU A 5 9.09 -22.33 -26.15
CA LEU A 5 7.95 -22.17 -25.24
C LEU A 5 8.38 -21.67 -23.85
N LYS A 6 9.54 -22.10 -23.36
CA LYS A 6 10.15 -21.59 -22.12
C LYS A 6 10.57 -20.12 -22.23
N ALA A 7 11.22 -19.75 -23.35
CA ALA A 7 11.72 -18.40 -23.58
C ALA A 7 10.62 -17.36 -23.81
N VAL A 8 9.53 -17.73 -24.51
CA VAL A 8 8.42 -16.79 -24.83
C VAL A 8 7.40 -16.69 -23.70
N PHE A 9 7.09 -17.80 -23.00
CA PHE A 9 5.96 -17.83 -22.07
C PHE A 9 6.35 -17.97 -20.60
N LYS A 10 7.66 -18.00 -20.29
CA LYS A 10 8.20 -18.10 -18.93
C LYS A 10 7.42 -19.14 -18.11
N VAL A 11 7.46 -20.43 -18.44
CA VAL A 11 6.88 -21.48 -17.58
C VAL A 11 7.97 -22.01 -16.65
N GLN A 12 7.79 -21.97 -15.32
CA GLN A 12 8.84 -22.38 -14.38
C GLN A 12 9.02 -23.92 -14.36
N PRO A 13 10.20 -24.42 -13.94
CA PRO A 13 10.44 -25.85 -13.76
C PRO A 13 9.40 -26.47 -12.80
N GLY A 14 8.62 -27.45 -13.28
CA GLY A 14 7.60 -28.16 -12.48
C GLY A 14 6.15 -27.72 -12.72
N GLU A 15 5.92 -26.57 -13.37
CA GLU A 15 4.57 -26.03 -13.60
C GLU A 15 3.86 -26.65 -14.82
N GLY A 16 4.60 -27.21 -15.78
CA GLY A 16 4.06 -27.61 -17.08
C GLY A 16 2.89 -28.62 -17.01
N ILE A 17 2.92 -29.57 -16.09
CA ILE A 17 1.82 -30.54 -15.91
C ILE A 17 0.58 -29.85 -15.33
N LYS A 18 0.76 -28.86 -14.43
CA LYS A 18 -0.33 -28.09 -13.84
C LYS A 18 -1.02 -27.24 -14.92
N VAL A 19 -0.24 -26.59 -15.79
CA VAL A 19 -0.77 -25.81 -16.91
C VAL A 19 -1.54 -26.69 -17.89
N LEU A 20 -0.99 -27.85 -18.27
CA LEU A 20 -1.63 -28.78 -19.19
C LEU A 20 -2.98 -29.30 -18.66
N GLN A 21 -3.05 -29.60 -17.36
CA GLN A 21 -4.28 -30.04 -16.69
C GLN A 21 -5.42 -29.02 -16.85
N PHE A 22 -5.15 -27.75 -16.54
CA PHE A 22 -6.15 -26.69 -16.61
C PHE A 22 -6.46 -26.31 -18.07
N ALA A 23 -5.46 -26.24 -18.96
CA ALA A 23 -5.69 -26.00 -20.37
C ALA A 23 -6.59 -27.09 -21.01
N ALA A 24 -6.38 -28.36 -20.66
CA ALA A 24 -7.23 -29.47 -21.10
C ALA A 24 -8.65 -29.38 -20.54
N LEU A 25 -8.81 -28.98 -19.28
CA LEU A 25 -10.11 -28.77 -18.66
C LEU A 25 -10.91 -27.67 -19.39
N PHE A 26 -10.29 -26.51 -19.61
CA PHE A 26 -10.91 -25.37 -20.32
C PHE A 26 -11.24 -25.73 -21.77
N LEU A 27 -10.36 -26.49 -22.46
CA LEU A 27 -10.61 -26.99 -23.81
C LEU A 27 -11.87 -27.86 -23.87
N LEU A 28 -11.99 -28.85 -22.99
CA LEU A 28 -13.11 -29.80 -23.00
C LEU A 28 -14.44 -29.10 -22.67
N LEU A 29 -14.44 -28.23 -21.66
CA LEU A 29 -15.63 -27.49 -21.29
C LEU A 29 -16.06 -26.52 -22.40
N GLN A 30 -15.12 -25.78 -23.00
CA GLN A 30 -15.44 -24.85 -24.06
C GLN A 30 -15.84 -25.55 -25.36
N ALA A 31 -15.26 -26.71 -25.68
CA ALA A 31 -15.68 -27.52 -26.82
C ALA A 31 -17.14 -27.95 -26.68
N GLY A 32 -17.51 -28.45 -25.50
CA GLY A 32 -18.89 -28.81 -25.19
C GLY A 32 -19.85 -27.62 -25.32
N THR A 33 -19.52 -26.49 -24.69
CA THR A 33 -20.37 -25.30 -24.71
C THR A 33 -20.52 -24.72 -26.12
N ALA A 34 -19.46 -24.71 -26.93
CA ALA A 34 -19.54 -24.27 -28.32
C ALA A 34 -20.47 -25.16 -29.15
N ILE A 35 -20.45 -26.49 -28.92
CA ILE A 35 -21.39 -27.42 -29.55
C ILE A 35 -22.82 -27.09 -29.13
N GLY A 36 -23.05 -26.90 -27.82
CA GLY A 36 -24.36 -26.54 -27.27
C GLY A 36 -24.94 -25.27 -27.89
N ILE A 37 -24.13 -24.22 -28.03
CA ILE A 37 -24.55 -22.93 -28.61
C ILE A 37 -24.92 -23.07 -30.08
N ALA A 38 -24.02 -23.60 -30.91
CA ALA A 38 -24.30 -23.73 -32.34
C ALA A 38 -25.52 -24.62 -32.61
N THR A 39 -25.69 -25.69 -31.82
CA THR A 39 -26.86 -26.59 -31.91
C THR A 39 -28.14 -25.88 -31.46
N SER A 40 -28.11 -25.14 -30.34
CA SER A 40 -29.31 -24.45 -29.87
C SER A 40 -29.69 -23.26 -30.75
N ASP A 41 -28.72 -22.53 -31.30
CA ASP A 41 -28.93 -21.48 -32.30
C ASP A 41 -29.58 -22.04 -33.56
N GLY A 42 -29.02 -23.12 -34.13
CA GLY A 42 -29.54 -23.75 -35.33
C GLY A 42 -30.94 -24.33 -35.15
N LEU A 43 -31.18 -25.09 -34.08
CA LEU A 43 -32.51 -25.67 -33.80
C LEU A 43 -33.56 -24.61 -33.47
N PHE A 44 -33.21 -23.59 -32.67
CA PHE A 44 -34.18 -22.55 -32.33
C PHE A 44 -34.55 -21.70 -33.54
N LEU A 45 -33.58 -21.32 -34.37
CA LEU A 45 -33.82 -20.47 -35.54
C LEU A 45 -34.61 -21.18 -36.64
N SER A 46 -34.38 -22.49 -36.85
CA SER A 46 -35.08 -23.28 -37.87
C SER A 46 -36.50 -23.68 -37.45
N GLU A 47 -36.69 -24.10 -36.19
CA GLU A 47 -37.97 -24.68 -35.74
C GLU A 47 -38.90 -23.67 -35.06
N VAL A 48 -38.35 -22.63 -34.41
CA VAL A 48 -39.12 -21.62 -33.67
C VAL A 48 -39.13 -20.26 -34.38
N GLY A 49 -38.08 -19.95 -35.15
CA GLY A 49 -37.93 -18.71 -35.92
C GLY A 49 -37.23 -17.59 -35.16
N ALA A 50 -36.56 -16.70 -35.91
CA ALA A 50 -35.83 -15.55 -35.37
C ALA A 50 -36.73 -14.56 -34.62
N ASP A 51 -38.01 -14.45 -35.01
CA ASP A 51 -39.00 -13.52 -34.42
C ASP A 51 -39.26 -13.79 -32.92
N GLN A 52 -38.90 -14.97 -32.43
CA GLN A 52 -39.08 -15.39 -31.05
C GLN A 52 -37.84 -15.15 -30.17
N LEU A 53 -36.69 -14.77 -30.73
CA LEU A 53 -35.48 -14.41 -29.99
C LEU A 53 -35.69 -13.32 -28.93
N PRO A 54 -36.50 -12.26 -29.18
CA PRO A 54 -36.76 -11.23 -28.17
C PRO A 54 -37.31 -11.78 -26.85
N LYS A 55 -38.12 -12.86 -26.90
CA LYS A 55 -38.61 -13.53 -25.68
C LYS A 55 -37.48 -14.19 -24.91
N VAL A 56 -36.51 -14.80 -25.61
CA VAL A 56 -35.32 -15.40 -25.00
C VAL A 56 -34.45 -14.32 -24.34
N TYR A 57 -34.25 -13.17 -25.00
CA TYR A 57 -33.49 -12.04 -24.43
C TYR A 57 -34.12 -11.44 -23.17
N VAL A 58 -35.43 -11.60 -22.96
CA VAL A 58 -36.09 -11.21 -21.70
C VAL A 58 -36.03 -12.33 -20.66
N LEU A 59 -36.26 -13.58 -21.06
CA LEU A 59 -36.32 -14.73 -20.15
C LEU A 59 -34.95 -15.09 -19.56
N VAL A 60 -33.87 -15.05 -20.34
CA VAL A 60 -32.52 -15.43 -19.87
C VAL A 60 -32.05 -14.51 -18.73
N PRO A 61 -32.08 -13.17 -18.84
CA PRO A 61 -31.77 -12.27 -17.72
C PRO A 61 -32.63 -12.49 -16.47
N LEU A 62 -33.93 -12.77 -16.65
CA LEU A 62 -34.85 -12.99 -15.53
C LEU A 62 -34.52 -14.28 -14.76
N ILE A 63 -34.12 -15.33 -15.48
CA ILE A 63 -33.62 -16.57 -14.89
C ILE A 63 -32.25 -16.35 -14.23
N MET A 64 -31.38 -15.56 -14.86
CA MET A 64 -30.07 -15.19 -14.30
C MET A 64 -30.17 -14.43 -12.98
N LEU A 65 -31.17 -13.56 -12.83
CA LEU A 65 -31.45 -12.82 -11.59
C LEU A 65 -31.73 -13.76 -10.39
N LEU A 66 -32.29 -14.94 -10.64
CA LEU A 66 -32.49 -15.98 -9.64
C LEU A 66 -31.27 -16.90 -9.50
N TYR A 67 -30.61 -17.21 -10.62
CA TYR A 67 -29.50 -18.14 -10.68
C TYR A 67 -28.23 -17.63 -10.00
N ILE A 68 -27.86 -16.36 -10.22
CA ILE A 68 -26.64 -15.75 -9.65
C ILE A 68 -26.62 -15.81 -8.11
N PRO A 69 -27.64 -15.33 -7.37
CA PRO A 69 -27.64 -15.43 -5.91
C PRO A 69 -27.70 -16.88 -5.43
N LEU A 70 -28.40 -17.77 -6.14
CA LEU A 70 -28.41 -19.20 -5.83
C LEU A 70 -27.01 -19.81 -5.96
N ASN A 71 -26.29 -19.52 -7.04
CA ASN A 71 -24.94 -20.02 -7.26
C ASN A 71 -23.96 -19.46 -6.21
N SER A 72 -24.10 -18.17 -5.84
CA SER A 72 -23.32 -17.56 -4.75
C SER A 72 -23.60 -18.23 -3.39
N PHE A 73 -24.86 -18.52 -3.09
CA PHE A 73 -25.24 -19.25 -1.87
C PHE A 73 -24.68 -20.69 -1.88
N LEU A 74 -24.75 -21.39 -3.00
CA LEU A 74 -24.24 -22.76 -3.11
C LEU A 74 -22.72 -22.81 -2.98
N THR A 75 -22.00 -21.86 -3.60
CA THR A 75 -20.53 -21.81 -3.56
C THR A 75 -20.01 -21.50 -2.17
N THR A 76 -20.65 -20.60 -1.43
CA THR A 76 -20.33 -20.32 -0.03
C THR A 76 -20.68 -21.50 0.89
N ARG A 77 -21.85 -22.13 0.71
CA ARG A 77 -22.33 -23.22 1.58
C ARG A 77 -21.60 -24.56 1.38
N PHE A 78 -21.33 -24.93 0.13
CA PHE A 78 -20.82 -26.26 -0.24
C PHE A 78 -19.35 -26.25 -0.71
N GLY A 79 -18.78 -25.07 -0.92
CA GLY A 79 -17.43 -24.85 -1.45
C GLY A 79 -17.39 -24.89 -2.98
N LEU A 80 -16.60 -23.99 -3.56
CA LEU A 80 -16.51 -23.78 -5.01
C LEU A 80 -16.21 -25.07 -5.80
N GLY A 81 -15.24 -25.87 -5.37
CA GLY A 81 -14.88 -27.11 -6.07
C GLY A 81 -16.06 -28.10 -6.18
N ARG A 82 -16.92 -28.21 -5.15
CA ARG A 82 -18.08 -29.11 -5.20
C ARG A 82 -19.16 -28.57 -6.15
N VAL A 83 -19.43 -27.27 -6.11
CA VAL A 83 -20.42 -26.63 -7.00
C VAL A 83 -19.97 -26.70 -8.46
N PHE A 84 -18.68 -26.49 -8.72
CA PHE A 84 -18.11 -26.65 -10.06
C PHE A 84 -18.30 -28.07 -10.58
N PHE A 85 -18.01 -29.09 -9.77
CA PHE A 85 -18.26 -30.49 -10.13
C PHE A 85 -19.74 -30.79 -10.40
N LEU A 86 -20.64 -30.30 -9.54
CA LEU A 86 -22.08 -30.44 -9.74
C LEU A 86 -22.55 -29.76 -11.01
N SER A 87 -21.93 -28.63 -11.39
CA SER A 87 -22.26 -27.92 -12.62
C SER A 87 -21.80 -28.69 -13.87
N ILE A 88 -20.64 -29.36 -13.82
CA ILE A 88 -20.21 -30.29 -14.90
C ILE A 88 -21.17 -31.47 -15.02
N LEU A 89 -21.62 -32.05 -13.89
CA LEU A 89 -22.68 -33.08 -13.92
C LEU A 89 -24.00 -32.53 -14.46
N GLY A 90 -24.31 -31.27 -14.16
CA GLY A 90 -25.45 -30.54 -14.71
C GLY A 90 -25.40 -30.42 -16.23
N LEU A 91 -24.21 -30.19 -16.82
CA LEU A 91 -24.00 -30.21 -18.27
C LEU A 91 -24.32 -31.57 -18.90
N ILE A 92 -23.80 -32.64 -18.28
CA ILE A 92 -24.00 -34.01 -18.74
C ILE A 92 -25.50 -34.36 -18.67
N GLY A 93 -26.11 -34.13 -17.50
CA GLY A 93 -27.52 -34.45 -17.26
C GLY A 93 -28.46 -33.62 -18.13
N GLY A 94 -28.24 -32.32 -18.26
CA GLY A 94 -29.09 -31.46 -19.07
C GLY A 94 -28.93 -31.69 -20.57
N GLY A 95 -27.71 -31.93 -21.07
CA GLY A 95 -27.49 -32.34 -22.46
C GLY A 95 -28.22 -33.66 -22.81
N VAL A 96 -28.09 -34.68 -21.95
CA VAL A 96 -28.80 -35.96 -22.14
C VAL A 96 -30.33 -35.77 -22.04
N ALA A 97 -30.81 -34.97 -21.07
CA ALA A 97 -32.23 -34.72 -20.88
C ALA A 97 -32.85 -33.98 -22.08
N ILE A 98 -32.16 -32.96 -22.62
CA ILE A 98 -32.61 -32.23 -23.81
C ILE A 98 -32.65 -33.16 -25.01
N TRP A 99 -31.58 -33.92 -25.27
CA TRP A 99 -31.56 -34.90 -26.36
C TRP A 99 -32.72 -35.90 -26.25
N TRP A 100 -32.90 -36.49 -25.06
CA TRP A 100 -33.96 -37.47 -24.81
C TRP A 100 -35.36 -36.88 -24.99
N SER A 101 -35.57 -35.64 -24.52
CA SER A 101 -36.84 -34.93 -24.68
C SER A 101 -37.17 -34.61 -26.13
N LEU A 102 -36.17 -34.21 -26.93
CA LEU A 102 -36.33 -33.95 -28.37
C LEU A 102 -36.64 -35.21 -29.17
N LEU A 103 -36.16 -36.39 -28.72
CA LEU A 103 -36.48 -37.67 -29.38
C LEU A 103 -37.89 -38.20 -29.07
N ILE A 104 -38.35 -38.04 -27.82
CA ILE A 104 -39.64 -38.62 -27.40
C ILE A 104 -40.83 -37.73 -27.78
N LEU A 105 -40.64 -36.41 -27.70
CA LEU A 105 -41.72 -35.43 -27.83
C LEU A 105 -41.82 -34.84 -29.25
N ASP A 106 -41.25 -35.51 -30.25
CA ASP A 106 -41.16 -35.04 -31.64
C ASP A 106 -42.53 -34.75 -32.29
N ALA A 107 -43.61 -35.37 -31.79
CA ALA A 107 -44.99 -35.17 -32.26
C ALA A 107 -45.92 -34.44 -31.25
N SER A 108 -45.36 -33.76 -30.24
CA SER A 108 -46.11 -33.18 -29.11
C SER A 108 -46.20 -31.66 -29.17
N GLU A 109 -47.29 -31.07 -28.66
CA GLU A 109 -47.44 -29.60 -28.51
C GLU A 109 -46.35 -28.96 -27.64
N TRP A 110 -45.66 -29.76 -26.83
CA TRP A 110 -44.56 -29.33 -25.96
C TRP A 110 -43.23 -29.12 -26.70
N LYS A 111 -43.12 -29.49 -27.98
CA LYS A 111 -41.87 -29.43 -28.76
C LYS A 111 -41.27 -28.01 -28.80
N THR A 112 -42.10 -26.99 -29.02
CA THR A 112 -41.68 -25.58 -29.00
C THR A 112 -41.08 -25.19 -27.65
N LEU A 113 -41.70 -25.62 -26.54
CA LEU A 113 -41.20 -25.31 -25.19
C LEU A 113 -39.80 -25.93 -24.95
N ILE A 114 -39.53 -27.10 -25.53
CA ILE A 114 -38.23 -27.77 -25.42
C ILE A 114 -37.15 -26.98 -26.15
N TYR A 115 -37.42 -26.41 -27.33
CA TYR A 115 -36.45 -25.54 -28.02
C TYR A 115 -36.14 -24.27 -27.22
N TYR A 116 -37.15 -23.65 -26.59
CA TYR A 116 -36.92 -22.56 -25.64
C TYR A 116 -36.06 -23.01 -24.45
N ALA A 117 -36.40 -24.15 -23.84
CA ALA A 117 -35.66 -24.68 -22.70
C ALA A 117 -34.20 -24.99 -23.08
N ALA A 118 -33.96 -25.55 -24.28
CA ALA A 118 -32.65 -25.89 -24.78
C ALA A 118 -31.80 -24.64 -25.06
N LYS A 119 -32.39 -23.59 -25.65
CA LYS A 119 -31.75 -22.30 -25.90
C LYS A 119 -31.42 -21.56 -24.59
N ILE A 120 -32.35 -21.52 -23.64
CA ILE A 120 -32.13 -20.91 -22.32
C ILE A 120 -31.07 -21.70 -21.55
N TYR A 121 -31.17 -23.03 -21.51
CA TYR A 121 -30.23 -23.89 -20.79
C TYR A 121 -28.80 -23.73 -21.33
N THR A 122 -28.61 -23.67 -22.65
CA THR A 122 -27.28 -23.47 -23.24
C THR A 122 -26.68 -22.10 -22.90
N GLN A 123 -27.48 -21.03 -22.92
CA GLN A 123 -27.05 -19.70 -22.48
C GLN A 123 -26.69 -19.67 -20.98
N VAL A 124 -27.51 -20.29 -20.13
CA VAL A 124 -27.26 -20.38 -18.69
C VAL A 124 -26.00 -21.20 -18.40
N ALA A 125 -25.83 -22.32 -19.10
CA ALA A 125 -24.66 -23.19 -18.99
C ALA A 125 -23.38 -22.46 -19.42
N LEU A 126 -23.41 -21.67 -20.49
CA LEU A 126 -22.27 -20.87 -20.94
C LEU A 126 -21.81 -19.91 -19.85
N ILE A 127 -22.71 -19.07 -19.33
CA ILE A 127 -22.39 -18.07 -18.31
C ILE A 127 -21.87 -18.76 -17.03
N THR A 128 -22.52 -19.84 -16.63
CA THR A 128 -22.14 -20.64 -15.46
C THR A 128 -20.74 -21.23 -15.61
N MET A 129 -20.47 -21.87 -16.75
CA MET A 129 -19.19 -22.51 -17.00
C MET A 129 -18.07 -21.49 -17.08
N TYR A 130 -18.28 -20.39 -17.82
CA TYR A 130 -17.32 -19.30 -17.89
C TYR A 130 -16.98 -18.78 -16.48
N SER A 131 -17.98 -18.45 -15.67
CA SER A 131 -17.75 -17.94 -14.31
C SER A 131 -17.04 -18.96 -13.41
N LEU A 132 -17.60 -20.17 -13.28
CA LEU A 132 -17.09 -21.16 -12.33
C LEU A 132 -15.74 -21.75 -12.75
N SER A 133 -15.44 -21.88 -14.06
CA SER A 133 -14.13 -22.38 -14.50
C SER A 133 -13.01 -21.40 -14.16
N TRP A 134 -13.26 -20.10 -14.34
CA TRP A 134 -12.33 -19.05 -13.95
C TRP A 134 -12.17 -19.00 -12.43
N SER A 135 -13.28 -18.98 -11.67
CA SER A 135 -13.22 -19.05 -10.20
C SER A 135 -12.42 -20.28 -9.73
N PHE A 136 -12.65 -21.45 -10.35
CA PHE A 136 -11.92 -22.66 -10.02
C PHE A 136 -10.43 -22.56 -10.34
N ALA A 137 -10.03 -21.87 -11.41
CA ALA A 137 -8.61 -21.61 -11.68
C ALA A 137 -7.98 -20.69 -10.62
N TYR A 138 -8.67 -19.65 -10.18
CA TYR A 138 -8.18 -18.71 -9.15
C TYR A 138 -7.90 -19.34 -7.79
N ASP A 139 -8.49 -20.49 -7.47
CA ASP A 139 -8.21 -21.25 -6.24
C ASP A 139 -6.83 -21.95 -6.27
N TYR A 140 -6.24 -22.12 -7.45
CA TYR A 140 -4.99 -22.89 -7.63
C TYR A 140 -3.82 -22.05 -8.14
N PHE A 141 -4.05 -20.82 -8.59
CA PHE A 141 -3.03 -19.96 -9.18
C PHE A 141 -3.00 -18.61 -8.48
N THR A 142 -1.80 -18.07 -8.25
CA THR A 142 -1.63 -16.68 -7.79
C THR A 142 -2.00 -15.72 -8.92
N ILE A 143 -2.16 -14.43 -8.62
CA ILE A 143 -2.44 -13.46 -9.69
C ILE A 143 -1.25 -13.34 -10.67
N LEU A 144 -0.02 -13.48 -10.18
CA LEU A 144 1.17 -13.49 -11.01
C LEU A 144 1.23 -14.72 -11.92
N ASP A 145 0.84 -15.89 -11.40
CA ASP A 145 0.65 -17.08 -12.23
C ASP A 145 -0.41 -16.82 -13.30
N GLY A 146 -1.49 -16.11 -12.95
CA GLY A 146 -2.57 -15.75 -13.86
C GLY A 146 -2.07 -15.03 -15.11
N LYS A 147 -1.24 -14.00 -14.95
CA LYS A 147 -0.72 -13.21 -16.09
C LYS A 147 0.12 -14.02 -17.08
N ARG A 148 0.84 -15.04 -16.60
CA ARG A 148 1.68 -15.92 -17.45
C ARG A 148 0.90 -17.13 -17.97
N LEU A 149 0.08 -17.74 -17.13
CA LEU A 149 -0.47 -19.08 -17.35
C LEU A 149 -1.92 -19.06 -17.87
N PHE A 150 -2.69 -18.01 -17.61
CA PHE A 150 -4.09 -17.94 -18.08
C PHE A 150 -4.21 -17.74 -19.58
N ALA A 151 -3.16 -17.24 -20.24
CA ALA A 151 -3.06 -17.25 -21.69
C ALA A 151 -3.18 -18.69 -22.24
N PHE A 152 -2.64 -19.70 -21.55
CA PHE A 152 -2.82 -21.11 -21.93
C PHE A 152 -4.24 -21.63 -21.67
N PHE A 153 -4.96 -21.10 -20.68
CA PHE A 153 -6.35 -21.50 -20.40
C PHE A 153 -7.32 -20.86 -21.40
N THR A 154 -7.08 -19.59 -21.73
CA THR A 154 -7.77 -18.87 -22.79
C THR A 154 -7.48 -19.51 -24.15
N GLY A 155 -6.21 -19.85 -24.42
CA GLY A 155 -5.81 -20.61 -25.60
C GLY A 155 -6.45 -22.00 -25.65
N GLY A 156 -6.50 -22.71 -24.52
CA GLY A 156 -7.21 -23.98 -24.37
C GLY A 156 -8.70 -23.84 -24.68
N SER A 157 -9.35 -22.79 -24.18
CA SER A 157 -10.75 -22.46 -24.47
C SER A 157 -10.97 -22.19 -25.95
N ALA A 158 -10.15 -21.36 -26.58
CA ALA A 158 -10.25 -21.05 -28.00
C ALA A 158 -10.06 -22.30 -28.87
N ILE A 159 -9.05 -23.13 -28.56
CA ILE A 159 -8.85 -24.43 -29.22
C ILE A 159 -10.06 -25.34 -29.00
N GLY A 160 -10.64 -25.33 -27.80
CA GLY A 160 -11.85 -26.06 -27.47
C GLY A 160 -13.03 -25.64 -28.33
N ALA A 161 -13.30 -24.33 -28.45
CA ALA A 161 -14.36 -23.80 -29.28
C ALA A 161 -14.17 -24.18 -30.76
N ILE A 162 -12.95 -24.05 -31.28
CA ILE A 162 -12.59 -24.49 -32.65
C ILE A 162 -12.85 -25.99 -32.80
N PHE A 163 -12.40 -26.80 -31.85
CA PHE A 163 -12.57 -28.25 -31.87
C PHE A 163 -14.06 -28.63 -31.85
N GLY A 164 -14.88 -27.98 -31.02
CA GLY A 164 -16.33 -28.17 -30.99
C GLY A 164 -17.00 -27.83 -32.32
N GLY A 165 -16.63 -26.71 -32.94
CA GLY A 165 -17.12 -26.32 -34.26
C GLY A 165 -16.70 -27.31 -35.37
N VAL A 166 -15.46 -27.81 -35.32
CA VAL A 166 -14.96 -28.82 -36.27
C VAL A 166 -15.73 -30.14 -36.11
N LEU A 167 -16.04 -30.55 -34.87
CA LEU A 167 -16.84 -31.75 -34.62
C LEU A 167 -18.26 -31.59 -35.19
N ILE A 168 -18.91 -30.44 -35.01
CA ILE A 168 -20.21 -30.16 -35.63
C ILE A 168 -20.10 -30.30 -37.15
N GLN A 169 -19.10 -29.66 -37.76
CA GLN A 169 -18.91 -29.69 -39.21
C GLN A 169 -18.72 -31.12 -39.74
N ILE A 170 -17.91 -31.95 -39.08
CA ILE A 170 -17.66 -33.33 -39.51
C ILE A 170 -18.91 -34.20 -39.35
N PHE A 171 -19.65 -34.03 -38.25
CA PHE A 171 -20.76 -34.94 -37.93
C PHE A 171 -22.12 -34.48 -38.43
N SER A 172 -22.27 -33.22 -38.87
CA SER A 172 -23.55 -32.64 -39.32
C SER A 172 -24.20 -33.38 -40.48
N GLU A 173 -23.43 -34.01 -41.37
CA GLU A 173 -23.96 -34.82 -42.49
C GLU A 173 -24.31 -36.26 -42.09
N THR A 174 -23.91 -36.71 -40.89
CA THR A 174 -23.96 -38.14 -40.49
C THR A 174 -24.83 -38.42 -39.26
N ILE A 175 -25.08 -37.40 -38.43
CA ILE A 175 -25.79 -37.53 -37.16
C ILE A 175 -26.88 -36.44 -37.08
N PRO A 176 -28.11 -36.77 -36.62
CA PRO A 176 -29.18 -35.77 -36.45
C PRO A 176 -28.79 -34.64 -35.48
N VAL A 177 -29.23 -33.42 -35.78
CA VAL A 177 -28.90 -32.21 -34.99
C VAL A 177 -29.17 -32.36 -33.48
N PRO A 178 -30.29 -32.95 -33.01
CA PRO A 178 -30.50 -33.16 -31.57
C PRO A 178 -29.39 -33.97 -30.89
N ALA A 179 -28.75 -34.91 -31.58
CA ALA A 179 -27.70 -35.75 -31.01
C ALA A 179 -26.38 -35.00 -30.74
N PHE A 180 -26.22 -33.75 -31.21
CA PHE A 180 -25.12 -32.89 -30.77
C PHE A 180 -25.17 -32.56 -29.27
N TYR A 181 -26.34 -32.61 -28.62
CA TYR A 181 -26.44 -32.50 -27.16
C TYR A 181 -25.79 -33.68 -26.43
N LEU A 182 -25.77 -34.89 -27.03
CA LEU A 182 -25.00 -36.02 -26.50
C LEU A 182 -23.50 -35.80 -26.68
N LEU A 183 -23.09 -35.20 -27.80
CA LEU A 183 -21.69 -34.87 -28.03
C LEU A 183 -21.20 -33.84 -26.99
N TRP A 184 -22.02 -32.84 -26.68
CA TRP A 184 -21.76 -31.91 -25.57
C TRP A 184 -21.66 -32.65 -24.22
N ALA A 185 -22.61 -33.51 -23.89
CA ALA A 185 -22.57 -34.31 -22.67
C ALA A 185 -21.31 -35.19 -22.60
N GLY A 186 -20.86 -35.75 -23.73
CA GLY A 186 -19.61 -36.50 -23.84
C GLY A 186 -18.38 -35.65 -23.53
N MET A 187 -18.28 -34.44 -24.07
CA MET A 187 -17.18 -33.51 -23.78
C MET A 187 -17.15 -33.10 -22.30
N ALA A 188 -18.32 -32.83 -21.70
CA ALA A 188 -18.42 -32.57 -20.27
C ALA A 188 -18.05 -33.81 -19.42
N GLY A 189 -18.40 -35.02 -19.89
CA GLY A 189 -17.99 -36.29 -19.28
C GLY A 189 -16.47 -36.49 -19.29
N LEU A 190 -15.78 -36.11 -20.36
CA LEU A 190 -14.32 -36.15 -20.45
C LEU A 190 -13.64 -35.13 -19.52
N ALA A 191 -14.32 -34.04 -19.15
CA ALA A 191 -13.80 -33.06 -18.19
C ALA A 191 -13.77 -33.59 -16.74
N VAL A 192 -14.64 -34.54 -16.38
CA VAL A 192 -14.72 -35.16 -15.05
C VAL A 192 -13.40 -35.80 -14.58
N PRO A 193 -12.75 -36.71 -15.35
CA PRO A 193 -11.48 -37.29 -14.92
C PRO A 193 -10.37 -36.25 -14.80
N VAL A 194 -10.35 -35.22 -15.65
CA VAL A 194 -9.38 -34.11 -15.56
C VAL A 194 -9.59 -33.31 -14.27
N TYR A 195 -10.85 -32.98 -13.93
CA TYR A 195 -11.20 -32.34 -12.67
C TYR A 195 -10.77 -33.17 -11.44
N ILE A 196 -11.04 -34.48 -11.44
CA ILE A 196 -10.64 -35.39 -10.35
C ILE A 196 -9.11 -35.44 -10.24
N TRP A 197 -8.41 -35.47 -11.37
CA TRP A 197 -6.94 -35.48 -11.43
C TRP A 197 -6.34 -34.21 -10.82
N ILE A 198 -6.89 -33.03 -11.13
CA ILE A 198 -6.49 -31.75 -10.53
C ILE A 198 -6.70 -31.80 -9.01
N ARG A 199 -7.90 -32.17 -8.56
CA ARG A 199 -8.26 -32.21 -7.12
C ARG A 199 -7.40 -33.17 -6.29
N ARG A 200 -6.92 -34.25 -6.89
CA ARG A 200 -6.03 -35.23 -6.20
C ARG A 200 -4.57 -34.81 -6.18
N THR A 201 -4.10 -34.11 -7.21
CA THR A 201 -2.67 -33.81 -7.39
C THR A 201 -2.27 -32.40 -6.95
N ARG A 202 -3.23 -31.48 -6.82
CA ARG A 202 -2.97 -30.06 -6.53
C ARG A 202 -3.67 -29.63 -5.24
N LYS A 203 -2.94 -28.88 -4.40
CA LYS A 203 -3.50 -28.23 -3.21
C LYS A 203 -4.07 -26.87 -3.62
N VAL A 204 -5.22 -26.53 -3.03
CA VAL A 204 -5.81 -25.19 -3.12
C VAL A 204 -4.91 -24.23 -2.36
N ILE A 205 -4.68 -23.04 -2.91
CA ILE A 205 -3.95 -21.98 -2.23
C ILE A 205 -4.92 -21.39 -1.19
N PRO A 206 -4.64 -21.49 0.12
CA PRO A 206 -5.52 -20.94 1.14
C PRO A 206 -5.62 -19.43 0.95
N VAL A 207 -6.84 -18.95 0.79
CA VAL A 207 -7.15 -17.53 0.80
C VAL A 207 -7.47 -17.20 2.25
N ASP A 208 -6.56 -16.50 2.95
CA ASP A 208 -6.97 -15.73 4.11
C ASP A 208 -7.90 -14.63 3.57
N HIS A 209 -9.17 -14.94 3.45
CA HIS A 209 -10.16 -13.92 3.67
C HIS A 209 -9.97 -13.56 5.14
N LEU A 210 -9.37 -12.40 5.41
CA LEU A 210 -9.68 -11.71 6.67
C LEU A 210 -11.20 -11.77 6.75
N GLU A 211 -11.70 -12.50 7.73
CA GLU A 211 -13.12 -12.73 7.97
C GLU A 211 -13.79 -11.36 8.13
N GLU A 212 -14.31 -10.80 7.03
CA GLU A 212 -15.46 -9.92 7.13
C GLU A 212 -16.63 -10.85 7.49
N ASP A 213 -16.98 -10.85 8.78
CA ASP A 213 -17.98 -11.69 9.46
C ASP A 213 -19.38 -11.71 8.82
N ASN A 214 -19.62 -10.98 7.73
CA ASN A 214 -20.75 -11.17 6.85
C ASN A 214 -20.42 -10.65 5.45
N PRO A 215 -20.62 -11.43 4.37
CA PRO A 215 -20.68 -10.83 3.04
C PRO A 215 -21.80 -9.79 3.06
N PRO A 216 -21.53 -8.52 2.70
CA PRO A 216 -22.55 -7.48 2.76
C PRO A 216 -23.70 -7.87 1.85
N GLY A 217 -24.93 -7.87 2.38
CA GLY A 217 -26.12 -8.25 1.62
C GLY A 217 -26.30 -7.36 0.38
N LEU A 218 -26.92 -7.91 -0.67
CA LEU A 218 -27.23 -7.24 -1.94
C LEU A 218 -27.77 -5.81 -1.75
N VAL A 219 -28.61 -5.58 -0.73
CA VAL A 219 -29.18 -4.26 -0.41
C VAL A 219 -28.10 -3.27 0.04
N GLN A 220 -27.19 -3.68 0.91
CA GLN A 220 -26.14 -2.81 1.46
C GLN A 220 -25.07 -2.49 0.40
N GLN A 221 -24.77 -3.46 -0.48
CA GLN A 221 -23.94 -3.25 -1.67
C GLN A 221 -24.62 -2.26 -2.64
N THR A 222 -25.92 -2.40 -2.88
CA THR A 222 -26.68 -1.50 -3.77
C THR A 222 -26.74 -0.07 -3.22
N VAL A 223 -26.91 0.13 -1.91
CA VAL A 223 -26.90 1.47 -1.28
C VAL A 223 -25.53 2.14 -1.40
N ARG A 224 -24.43 1.41 -1.16
CA ARG A 224 -23.06 1.94 -1.34
C ARG A 224 -22.78 2.28 -2.80
N LEU A 225 -23.26 1.48 -3.74
CA LEU A 225 -23.16 1.74 -5.18
C LEU A 225 -23.92 3.00 -5.59
N VAL A 226 -25.18 3.18 -5.14
CA VAL A 226 -25.96 4.39 -5.42
C VAL A 226 -25.27 5.65 -4.89
N LYS A 227 -24.68 5.58 -3.69
CA LYS A 227 -23.87 6.68 -3.13
C LYS A 227 -22.63 6.97 -3.98
N SER A 228 -21.98 5.93 -4.50
CA SER A 228 -20.78 6.05 -5.35
C SER A 228 -21.07 6.57 -6.74
N ILE A 229 -22.17 6.14 -7.37
CA ILE A 229 -22.67 6.65 -8.65
C ILE A 229 -23.01 8.15 -8.54
N ARG A 230 -23.61 8.57 -7.42
CA ARG A 230 -23.87 9.99 -7.15
C ARG A 230 -22.60 10.80 -6.86
N GLY A 231 -21.56 10.16 -6.33
CA GLY A 231 -20.30 10.82 -5.94
C GLY A 231 -19.27 10.98 -7.06
N SER A 232 -19.42 10.28 -8.19
CA SER A 232 -18.46 10.33 -9.30
C SER A 232 -19.14 10.30 -10.66
N SER A 233 -18.98 11.39 -11.42
CA SER A 233 -19.46 11.49 -12.81
C SER A 233 -18.85 10.43 -13.72
N TYR A 234 -17.62 9.98 -13.43
CA TYR A 234 -16.94 8.93 -14.18
C TYR A 234 -17.65 7.58 -14.08
N VAL A 235 -18.05 7.18 -12.87
CA VAL A 235 -18.74 5.89 -12.63
C VAL A 235 -20.06 5.85 -13.40
N LEU A 236 -20.83 6.94 -13.37
CA LEU A 236 -22.11 7.04 -14.07
C LEU A 236 -21.92 6.93 -15.59
N VAL A 237 -20.95 7.65 -16.16
CA VAL A 237 -20.68 7.60 -17.60
C VAL A 237 -20.19 6.21 -18.02
N LEU A 238 -19.32 5.57 -17.22
CA LEU A 238 -18.83 4.21 -17.49
C LEU A 238 -19.99 3.20 -17.52
N LEU A 239 -20.88 3.24 -16.53
CA LEU A 239 -22.06 2.36 -16.50
C LEU A 239 -22.97 2.61 -17.70
N GLY A 240 -23.16 3.87 -18.12
CA GLY A 240 -23.92 4.21 -19.31
C GLY A 240 -23.29 3.67 -20.61
N VAL A 241 -21.96 3.75 -20.73
CA VAL A 241 -21.18 3.20 -21.85
C VAL A 241 -21.36 1.69 -21.94
N LEU A 242 -21.19 0.97 -20.83
CA LEU A 242 -21.31 -0.51 -20.80
C LEU A 242 -22.74 -0.96 -21.05
N PHE A 243 -23.72 -0.28 -20.46
CA PHE A 243 -25.14 -0.57 -20.69
C PHE A 243 -25.53 -0.39 -22.16
N LEU A 244 -25.13 0.73 -22.77
CA LEU A 244 -25.49 1.01 -24.16
C LEU A 244 -24.74 0.10 -25.14
N ALA A 245 -23.47 -0.24 -24.85
CA ALA A 245 -22.73 -1.23 -25.62
C ALA A 245 -23.48 -2.57 -25.65
N GLN A 246 -23.95 -3.06 -24.50
CA GLN A 246 -24.68 -4.32 -24.40
C GLN A 246 -26.03 -4.27 -25.13
N VAL A 247 -26.79 -3.17 -25.03
CA VAL A 247 -28.04 -3.00 -25.80
C VAL A 247 -27.77 -3.10 -27.31
N LEU A 248 -26.77 -2.37 -27.83
CA LEU A 248 -26.43 -2.38 -29.25
C LEU A 248 -25.96 -3.75 -29.70
N THR A 249 -25.20 -4.45 -28.87
CA THR A 249 -24.78 -5.83 -29.12
C THR A 249 -25.98 -6.76 -29.30
N THR A 250 -26.97 -6.71 -28.40
CA THR A 250 -28.18 -7.54 -28.52
C THR A 250 -29.01 -7.20 -29.76
N LEU A 251 -29.11 -5.91 -30.14
CA LEU A 251 -29.80 -5.50 -31.36
C LEU A 251 -29.08 -5.96 -32.63
N ASN A 252 -27.74 -5.92 -32.63
CA ASN A 252 -26.92 -6.46 -33.72
C ASN A 252 -27.05 -7.99 -33.79
N GLU A 253 -27.08 -8.65 -32.63
CA GLU A 253 -27.27 -10.10 -32.52
C GLU A 253 -28.54 -10.58 -33.21
N PHE A 254 -29.66 -9.94 -32.87
CA PHE A 254 -30.93 -10.19 -33.51
C PHE A 254 -30.85 -10.04 -35.03
N GLN A 255 -30.27 -8.94 -35.52
CA GLN A 255 -30.22 -8.63 -36.95
C GLN A 255 -29.38 -9.64 -37.75
N TYR A 256 -28.20 -10.03 -37.28
CA TYR A 256 -27.42 -11.02 -38.04
C TYR A 256 -28.05 -12.42 -37.97
N GLN A 257 -28.66 -12.81 -36.85
CA GLN A 257 -29.33 -14.11 -36.72
C GLN A 257 -30.55 -14.20 -37.65
N ASP A 258 -31.31 -13.11 -37.78
CA ASP A 258 -32.42 -12.97 -38.73
C ASP A 258 -31.95 -13.02 -40.20
N ILE A 259 -30.80 -12.42 -40.51
CA ILE A 259 -30.20 -12.51 -41.86
C ILE A 259 -29.78 -13.94 -42.19
N PHE A 260 -29.19 -14.66 -41.23
CA PHE A 260 -28.69 -16.02 -41.45
C PHE A 260 -29.82 -17.04 -41.55
N SER A 261 -30.87 -16.93 -40.73
CA SER A 261 -32.02 -17.84 -40.77
C SER A 261 -32.80 -17.77 -42.09
N ARG A 262 -32.77 -16.63 -42.79
CA ARG A 262 -33.40 -16.50 -44.11
C ARG A 262 -32.62 -17.13 -45.26
N LYS A 263 -31.31 -17.31 -45.08
CA LYS A 263 -30.45 -17.86 -46.13
C LYS A 263 -30.40 -19.39 -46.10
N TYR A 264 -30.56 -19.97 -44.92
CA TYR A 264 -30.49 -21.42 -44.70
C TYR A 264 -31.84 -21.89 -44.16
N GLU A 265 -32.60 -22.63 -44.97
CA GLU A 265 -33.92 -23.15 -44.60
C GLU A 265 -33.82 -24.36 -43.66
N GLU A 266 -32.76 -25.16 -43.78
CA GLU A 266 -32.56 -26.38 -42.99
C GLU A 266 -31.69 -26.14 -41.75
N ALA A 267 -32.11 -26.73 -40.62
CA ALA A 267 -31.41 -26.64 -39.33
C ALA A 267 -29.96 -27.15 -39.41
N GLU A 268 -29.72 -28.16 -40.23
CA GLU A 268 -28.43 -28.83 -40.43
C GLU A 268 -27.40 -27.87 -41.06
N ASP A 269 -27.78 -27.24 -42.17
CA ASP A 269 -26.96 -26.25 -42.87
C ASP A 269 -26.67 -25.01 -42.01
N LEU A 270 -27.67 -24.52 -41.28
CA LEU A 270 -27.53 -23.37 -40.41
C LEU A 270 -26.58 -23.67 -39.23
N THR A 271 -26.74 -24.84 -38.60
CA THR A 271 -25.86 -25.31 -37.51
C THR A 271 -24.41 -25.49 -37.99
N ALA A 272 -24.22 -26.10 -39.17
CA ALA A 272 -22.90 -26.26 -39.78
C ALA A 272 -22.26 -24.93 -40.16
N PHE A 273 -23.06 -23.96 -40.63
CA PHE A 273 -22.60 -22.60 -40.91
C PHE A 273 -22.14 -21.87 -39.64
N PHE A 274 -22.92 -21.93 -38.56
CA PHE A 274 -22.49 -21.40 -37.26
C PHE A 274 -21.20 -22.05 -36.77
N GLY A 275 -21.04 -23.38 -36.93
CA GLY A 275 -19.79 -24.07 -36.65
C GLY A 275 -18.58 -23.44 -37.37
N LYS A 276 -18.70 -23.18 -38.68
CA LYS A 276 -17.63 -22.52 -39.48
C LYS A 276 -17.36 -21.08 -39.01
N LEU A 277 -18.41 -20.32 -38.73
CA LEU A 277 -18.28 -18.95 -38.24
C LEU A 277 -17.56 -18.89 -36.88
N TYR A 278 -17.95 -19.76 -35.95
CA TYR A 278 -17.32 -19.83 -34.63
C TYR A 278 -15.85 -20.25 -34.72
N ILE A 279 -15.47 -21.15 -35.64
CA ILE A 279 -14.05 -21.45 -35.90
C ILE A 279 -13.32 -20.19 -36.35
N GLY A 280 -13.85 -19.48 -37.36
CA GLY A 280 -13.22 -18.30 -37.94
C GLY A 280 -13.03 -17.18 -36.93
N VAL A 281 -14.05 -16.89 -36.11
CA VAL A 281 -13.99 -15.79 -35.14
C VAL A 281 -13.12 -16.12 -33.92
N ASN A 282 -13.10 -17.37 -33.46
CA ASN A 282 -12.21 -17.76 -32.35
C ASN A 282 -10.73 -17.74 -32.78
N LEU A 283 -10.43 -18.06 -34.05
CA LEU A 283 -9.09 -17.89 -34.60
C LEU A 283 -8.70 -16.40 -34.69
N PHE A 284 -9.64 -15.55 -35.12
CA PHE A 284 -9.46 -14.10 -35.12
C PHE A 284 -9.19 -13.55 -33.70
N ASN A 285 -9.99 -13.96 -32.71
CA ASN A 285 -9.83 -13.55 -31.31
C ASN A 285 -8.45 -13.92 -30.77
N LEU A 286 -7.99 -15.13 -31.03
CA LEU A 286 -6.67 -15.59 -30.58
C LEU A 286 -5.54 -14.68 -31.11
N VAL A 287 -5.60 -14.30 -32.39
CA VAL A 287 -4.60 -13.43 -33.01
C VAL A 287 -4.68 -12.01 -32.45
N VAL A 288 -5.89 -11.45 -32.33
CA VAL A 288 -6.09 -10.07 -31.88
C VAL A 288 -5.70 -9.90 -30.42
N SER A 289 -6.20 -10.74 -29.53
CA SER A 289 -5.90 -10.65 -28.09
C SER A 289 -4.41 -10.88 -27.81
N THR A 290 -3.74 -11.80 -28.53
CA THR A 290 -2.33 -12.12 -28.27
C THR A 290 -1.36 -11.08 -28.85
N LEU A 291 -1.61 -10.59 -30.06
CA LEU A 291 -0.63 -9.78 -30.81
C LEU A 291 -1.03 -8.31 -30.97
N VAL A 292 -2.32 -8.02 -31.07
CA VAL A 292 -2.82 -6.71 -31.52
C VAL A 292 -3.24 -5.84 -30.34
N PHE A 293 -4.00 -6.38 -29.38
CA PHE A 293 -4.56 -5.62 -28.25
C PHE A 293 -3.49 -4.84 -27.48
N ASN A 294 -2.43 -5.52 -27.02
CA ASN A 294 -1.33 -4.89 -26.29
C ASN A 294 -0.67 -3.75 -27.09
N ARG A 295 -0.48 -3.94 -28.40
CA ARG A 295 0.11 -2.90 -29.27
C ARG A 295 -0.83 -1.71 -29.46
N LEU A 296 -2.13 -1.93 -29.53
CA LEU A 296 -3.14 -0.88 -29.61
C LEU A 296 -3.15 -0.03 -28.34
N VAL A 297 -3.15 -0.68 -27.16
CA VAL A 297 -3.15 0.02 -25.87
C VAL A 297 -1.86 0.82 -25.68
N LEU A 298 -0.69 0.25 -26.01
CA LEU A 298 0.59 0.97 -25.86
C LEU A 298 0.71 2.17 -26.82
N ARG A 299 0.21 2.04 -28.06
CA ARG A 299 0.34 3.10 -29.07
C ARG A 299 -0.71 4.19 -28.93
N PHE A 300 -1.97 3.81 -28.66
CA PHE A 300 -3.09 4.74 -28.66
C PHE A 300 -3.59 5.08 -27.25
N GLY A 301 -3.25 4.29 -26.24
CA GLY A 301 -3.74 4.44 -24.86
C GLY A 301 -5.16 3.92 -24.66
N VAL A 302 -5.44 3.44 -23.44
CA VAL A 302 -6.72 2.83 -23.01
C VAL A 302 -7.95 3.66 -23.41
N ARG A 303 -7.88 4.98 -23.17
CA ARG A 303 -9.00 5.91 -23.45
C ARG A 303 -9.35 6.05 -24.93
N ASN A 304 -8.40 5.80 -25.84
CA ASN A 304 -8.64 5.89 -27.28
C ASN A 304 -9.03 4.53 -27.87
N VAL A 305 -8.53 3.42 -27.31
CA VAL A 305 -8.94 2.06 -27.69
C VAL A 305 -10.44 1.86 -27.46
N ALA A 306 -11.02 2.49 -26.43
CA ALA A 306 -12.45 2.48 -26.15
C ALA A 306 -13.33 3.00 -27.32
N LEU A 307 -12.78 3.79 -28.24
CA LEU A 307 -13.52 4.32 -29.40
C LEU A 307 -13.71 3.29 -30.52
N ILE A 308 -13.01 2.15 -30.49
CA ILE A 308 -13.05 1.17 -31.58
C ILE A 308 -14.46 0.58 -31.73
N LEU A 309 -15.04 0.06 -30.65
CA LEU A 309 -16.35 -0.60 -30.70
C LEU A 309 -17.50 0.34 -31.12
N PRO A 310 -17.66 1.57 -30.60
CA PRO A 310 -18.73 2.47 -31.06
C PRO A 310 -18.60 2.85 -32.53
N VAL A 311 -17.38 3.03 -33.03
CA VAL A 311 -17.14 3.28 -34.46
C VAL A 311 -17.53 2.06 -35.29
N VAL A 312 -17.14 0.87 -34.85
CA VAL A 312 -17.49 -0.39 -35.53
C VAL A 312 -19.00 -0.58 -35.57
N TYR A 313 -19.72 -0.38 -34.46
CA TYR A 313 -21.18 -0.51 -34.48
C TYR A 313 -21.88 0.54 -35.34
N THR A 314 -21.34 1.76 -35.40
CA THR A 314 -21.84 2.79 -36.34
C THR A 314 -21.67 2.34 -37.79
N LEU A 315 -20.55 1.68 -38.13
CA LEU A 315 -20.34 1.10 -39.45
C LEU A 315 -21.26 -0.11 -39.70
N VAL A 316 -21.47 -0.98 -38.70
CA VAL A 316 -22.35 -2.15 -38.80
C VAL A 316 -23.79 -1.72 -39.08
N PHE A 317 -24.38 -0.86 -38.24
CA PHE A 317 -25.76 -0.40 -38.43
C PHE A 317 -25.89 0.49 -39.67
N GLY A 318 -24.88 1.30 -39.98
CA GLY A 318 -24.85 2.08 -41.22
C GLY A 318 -24.87 1.19 -42.46
N TRP A 319 -24.09 0.10 -42.47
CA TRP A 319 -24.08 -0.85 -43.57
C TRP A 319 -25.38 -1.66 -43.64
N LEU A 320 -25.90 -2.15 -42.51
CA LEU A 320 -27.19 -2.85 -42.45
C LEU A 320 -28.34 -1.96 -42.97
N TYR A 321 -28.28 -0.65 -42.72
CA TYR A 321 -29.29 0.32 -43.18
C TYR A 321 -29.22 0.50 -44.70
N LEU A 322 -28.02 0.59 -45.26
CA LEU A 322 -27.82 0.74 -46.71
C LEU A 322 -28.08 -0.56 -47.48
N ASN A 323 -27.72 -1.70 -46.89
CA ASN A 323 -27.84 -3.02 -47.49
C ASN A 323 -28.04 -4.08 -46.40
N TYR A 324 -29.30 -4.43 -46.15
CA TYR A 324 -29.70 -5.50 -45.26
C TYR A 324 -29.44 -6.86 -45.90
N GLY A 325 -28.16 -7.27 -45.95
CA GLY A 325 -27.70 -8.44 -46.67
C GLY A 325 -26.71 -9.30 -45.89
N PHE A 326 -26.42 -10.49 -46.43
CA PHE A 326 -25.56 -11.49 -45.79
C PHE A 326 -24.17 -10.95 -45.40
N ALA A 327 -23.56 -10.11 -46.23
CA ALA A 327 -22.25 -9.53 -45.95
C ALA A 327 -22.27 -8.57 -44.74
N ALA A 328 -23.33 -7.76 -44.60
CA ALA A 328 -23.49 -6.88 -43.45
C ALA A 328 -23.76 -7.68 -42.17
N GLY A 329 -24.56 -8.75 -42.25
CA GLY A 329 -24.75 -9.70 -41.16
C GLY A 329 -23.45 -10.40 -40.73
N LEU A 330 -22.60 -10.80 -41.69
CA LEU A 330 -21.29 -11.37 -41.40
C LEU A 330 -20.37 -10.36 -40.70
N PHE A 331 -20.36 -9.11 -41.14
CA PHE A 331 -19.61 -8.04 -40.47
C PHE A 331 -20.12 -7.78 -39.05
N GLY A 332 -21.45 -7.76 -38.85
CA GLY A 332 -22.09 -7.67 -37.54
C GLY A 332 -21.72 -8.84 -36.62
N PHE A 333 -21.66 -10.07 -37.15
CA PHE A 333 -21.19 -11.24 -36.41
C PHE A 333 -19.75 -11.07 -35.92
N PHE A 334 -18.82 -10.62 -36.78
CA PHE A 334 -17.43 -10.38 -36.38
C PHE A 334 -17.26 -9.16 -35.45
N ALA A 335 -18.11 -8.15 -35.57
CA ALA A 335 -18.12 -7.02 -34.63
C ALA A 335 -18.43 -7.48 -33.20
N TYR A 336 -19.46 -8.33 -33.06
CA TYR A 336 -19.85 -8.89 -31.78
C TYR A 336 -18.89 -10.00 -31.33
N GLN A 337 -18.87 -11.15 -32.01
CA GLN A 337 -18.13 -12.32 -31.57
C GLN A 337 -16.61 -12.15 -31.67
N GLY A 338 -16.14 -11.16 -32.43
CA GLY A 338 -14.73 -10.85 -32.64
C GLY A 338 -14.24 -9.66 -31.83
N LEU A 339 -14.56 -8.44 -32.30
CA LEU A 339 -13.98 -7.20 -31.79
C LEU A 339 -14.43 -6.87 -30.35
N MET A 340 -15.68 -7.12 -29.98
CA MET A 340 -16.13 -6.91 -28.60
C MET A 340 -15.38 -7.83 -27.63
N TYR A 341 -15.28 -9.14 -27.94
CA TYR A 341 -14.58 -10.12 -27.09
C TYR A 341 -13.07 -9.91 -27.00
N SER A 342 -12.40 -9.53 -28.10
CA SER A 342 -10.93 -9.45 -28.15
C SER A 342 -10.33 -8.06 -27.89
N ILE A 343 -11.16 -7.01 -27.84
CA ILE A 343 -10.70 -5.63 -27.63
C ILE A 343 -11.50 -4.94 -26.52
N ASP A 344 -12.83 -4.90 -26.63
CA ASP A 344 -13.66 -4.05 -25.75
C ASP A 344 -13.73 -4.59 -24.31
N TYR A 345 -13.95 -5.90 -24.15
CA TYR A 345 -13.91 -6.55 -22.83
C TYR A 345 -12.56 -6.37 -22.15
N ASP A 346 -11.47 -6.58 -22.89
CA ASP A 346 -10.10 -6.41 -22.37
C ASP A 346 -9.81 -4.94 -22.00
N ASN A 347 -10.26 -3.98 -22.81
CA ASN A 347 -10.09 -2.56 -22.54
C ASN A 347 -10.96 -2.06 -21.37
N THR A 348 -12.15 -2.63 -21.19
CA THR A 348 -13.05 -2.32 -20.06
C THR A 348 -12.38 -2.64 -18.73
N ASN A 349 -11.66 -3.76 -18.64
CA ASN A 349 -10.89 -4.09 -17.43
C ASN A 349 -9.86 -3.01 -17.07
N LEU A 350 -9.24 -2.36 -18.07
CA LEU A 350 -8.31 -1.24 -17.85
C LEU A 350 -9.05 0.06 -17.47
N LEU A 351 -10.25 0.29 -18.01
CA LEU A 351 -11.09 1.44 -17.65
C LEU A 351 -11.58 1.36 -16.19
N LEU A 352 -11.77 0.16 -15.65
CA LEU A 352 -12.13 -0.04 -14.23
C LEU A 352 -11.05 0.47 -13.26
N ASN A 353 -9.81 0.70 -13.72
CA ASN A 353 -8.77 1.32 -12.89
C ASN A 353 -9.06 2.80 -12.57
N GLY A 354 -9.95 3.45 -13.31
CA GLY A 354 -10.44 4.80 -12.98
C GLY A 354 -11.49 4.84 -11.86
N LEU A 355 -11.87 3.70 -11.27
CA LEU A 355 -12.82 3.61 -10.16
C LEU A 355 -12.14 3.78 -8.79
N PRO A 356 -12.81 4.38 -7.79
CA PRO A 356 -12.30 4.44 -6.43
C PRO A 356 -12.05 3.04 -5.86
N THR A 357 -10.91 2.81 -5.22
CA THR A 357 -10.47 1.51 -4.69
C THR A 357 -11.52 0.83 -3.81
N GLU A 358 -12.22 1.62 -2.98
CA GLU A 358 -13.29 1.19 -2.07
C GLU A 358 -14.50 0.56 -2.76
N THR A 359 -14.74 0.95 -4.01
CA THR A 359 -15.99 0.66 -4.75
C THR A 359 -15.76 -0.14 -6.03
N LYS A 360 -14.49 -0.33 -6.43
CA LYS A 360 -14.09 -1.04 -7.66
C LYS A 360 -14.68 -2.45 -7.73
N ALA A 361 -14.53 -3.23 -6.66
CA ALA A 361 -15.05 -4.60 -6.60
C ALA A 361 -16.59 -4.63 -6.69
N GLN A 362 -17.26 -3.77 -5.92
CA GLN A 362 -18.73 -3.68 -5.90
C GLN A 362 -19.29 -3.24 -7.27
N THR A 363 -18.63 -2.28 -7.92
CA THR A 363 -19.03 -1.78 -9.23
C THR A 363 -18.87 -2.85 -10.30
N ARG A 364 -17.78 -3.63 -10.25
CA ARG A 364 -17.58 -4.79 -11.14
C ARG A 364 -18.67 -5.84 -10.96
N THR A 365 -18.98 -6.21 -9.71
CA THR A 365 -20.06 -7.17 -9.40
C THR A 365 -21.41 -6.67 -9.89
N PHE A 366 -21.68 -5.36 -9.81
CA PHE A 366 -22.92 -4.77 -10.32
C PHE A 366 -23.00 -4.81 -11.85
N ILE A 367 -21.90 -4.52 -12.55
CA ILE A 367 -21.82 -4.60 -14.02
C ILE A 367 -22.16 -6.01 -14.48
N GLU A 368 -21.44 -7.01 -13.96
CA GLU A 368 -21.57 -8.42 -14.34
C GLU A 368 -22.91 -9.02 -13.87
N GLY A 369 -23.37 -8.66 -12.66
CA GLY A 369 -24.53 -9.28 -12.03
C GLY A 369 -25.88 -8.64 -12.35
N MET A 370 -25.91 -7.37 -12.76
CA MET A 370 -27.16 -6.63 -13.00
C MET A 370 -27.17 -5.82 -14.28
N ALA A 371 -26.11 -5.05 -14.58
CA ALA A 371 -26.15 -4.11 -15.70
C ALA A 371 -26.24 -4.83 -17.07
N GLU A 372 -25.43 -5.87 -17.29
CA GLU A 372 -25.46 -6.66 -18.53
C GLU A 372 -26.81 -7.41 -18.73
N PRO A 373 -27.34 -8.14 -17.72
CA PRO A 373 -28.68 -8.73 -17.81
C PRO A 373 -29.78 -7.69 -18.08
N LEU A 374 -29.74 -6.53 -17.39
CA LEU A 374 -30.75 -5.48 -17.55
C LEU A 374 -30.70 -4.87 -18.96
N ALA A 375 -29.51 -4.64 -19.51
CA ALA A 375 -29.33 -4.15 -20.88
C ALA A 375 -29.90 -5.13 -21.90
N THR A 376 -29.60 -6.42 -21.75
CA THR A 376 -30.10 -7.50 -22.62
C THR A 376 -31.63 -7.59 -22.55
N ALA A 377 -32.22 -7.53 -21.35
CA ALA A 377 -33.66 -7.52 -21.15
C ALA A 377 -34.31 -6.26 -21.75
N THR A 378 -33.67 -5.10 -21.64
CA THR A 378 -34.14 -3.83 -22.22
C THR A 378 -34.17 -3.91 -23.74
N ALA A 379 -33.12 -4.45 -24.36
CA ALA A 379 -33.08 -4.69 -25.80
C ALA A 379 -34.15 -5.70 -26.24
N GLY A 380 -34.35 -6.79 -25.47
CA GLY A 380 -35.41 -7.76 -25.71
C GLY A 380 -36.82 -7.17 -25.62
N LEU A 381 -37.12 -6.39 -24.58
CA LEU A 381 -38.39 -5.68 -24.42
C LEU A 381 -38.62 -4.66 -25.53
N PHE A 382 -37.56 -3.94 -25.93
CA PHE A 382 -37.60 -3.04 -27.06
C PHE A 382 -37.95 -3.80 -28.34
N LEU A 383 -37.27 -4.89 -28.67
CA LEU A 383 -37.59 -5.72 -29.84
C LEU A 383 -39.03 -6.27 -29.78
N LEU A 384 -39.51 -6.69 -28.61
CA LEU A 384 -40.89 -7.16 -28.41
C LEU A 384 -41.94 -6.07 -28.69
N SER A 385 -41.64 -4.80 -28.40
CA SER A 385 -42.57 -3.70 -28.67
C SER A 385 -42.85 -3.50 -30.17
N PHE A 386 -41.88 -3.84 -31.03
CA PHE A 386 -42.04 -3.80 -32.49
C PHE A 386 -42.64 -5.09 -33.06
N THR A 387 -42.48 -6.24 -32.38
CA THR A 387 -43.12 -7.50 -32.81
C THR A 387 -44.56 -7.66 -32.32
N GLY A 388 -44.96 -6.93 -31.26
CA GLY A 388 -46.29 -7.04 -30.65
C GLY A 388 -47.34 -6.00 -31.08
N MET A 389 -46.99 -4.98 -31.87
CA MET A 389 -47.90 -3.88 -32.23
C MET A 389 -48.82 -4.11 -33.45
N LEU A 390 -48.71 -5.24 -34.16
CA LEU A 390 -49.58 -5.59 -35.29
C LEU A 390 -49.88 -7.09 -35.25
N ASP A 391 -51.16 -7.45 -35.42
CA ASP A 391 -51.65 -8.83 -35.40
C ASP A 391 -50.82 -9.73 -36.32
N GLY A 392 -50.47 -10.90 -35.78
CA GLY A 392 -49.40 -11.74 -36.26
C GLY A 392 -49.52 -12.19 -37.71
N GLU A 393 -48.60 -11.72 -38.54
CA GLU A 393 -47.94 -12.47 -39.60
C GLU A 393 -46.77 -11.62 -40.12
N THR A 394 -45.53 -12.06 -39.87
CA THR A 394 -44.25 -11.56 -40.42
C THR A 394 -43.80 -10.12 -40.10
N LEU A 395 -42.61 -9.97 -39.50
CA LEU A 395 -41.83 -8.71 -39.46
C LEU A 395 -41.73 -8.12 -40.87
N THR A 396 -42.37 -6.98 -41.11
CA THR A 396 -42.34 -6.31 -42.43
C THR A 396 -40.99 -5.64 -42.67
N LEU A 397 -40.65 -5.31 -43.93
CA LEU A 397 -39.40 -4.61 -44.27
C LEU A 397 -39.24 -3.27 -43.50
N VAL A 398 -40.36 -2.60 -43.20
CA VAL A 398 -40.43 -1.31 -42.48
C VAL A 398 -39.97 -1.45 -41.03
N ASP A 399 -40.23 -2.59 -40.40
CA ASP A 399 -39.86 -2.85 -39.00
C ASP A 399 -38.34 -3.06 -38.85
N ARG A 400 -37.70 -3.67 -39.86
CA ARG A 400 -36.25 -3.95 -39.87
C ARG A 400 -35.43 -2.68 -40.06
N GLU A 401 -35.82 -1.83 -41.01
CA GLU A 401 -35.18 -0.53 -41.21
C GLU A 401 -35.25 0.34 -39.95
N THR A 402 -36.37 0.26 -39.21
CA THR A 402 -36.57 0.98 -37.95
C THR A 402 -35.62 0.48 -36.85
N ILE A 403 -35.48 -0.85 -36.68
CA ILE A 403 -34.52 -1.43 -35.71
C ILE A 403 -33.09 -1.03 -36.06
N THR A 404 -32.70 -1.08 -37.34
CA THR A 404 -31.37 -0.69 -37.78
C THR A 404 -31.11 0.81 -37.60
N LEU A 405 -32.09 1.67 -37.89
CA LEU A 405 -31.99 3.12 -37.70
C LEU A 405 -31.84 3.49 -36.21
N ILE A 406 -32.57 2.82 -35.33
CA ILE A 406 -32.45 3.01 -33.88
C ILE A 406 -31.10 2.48 -33.39
N GLY A 407 -30.62 1.35 -33.91
CA GLY A 407 -29.26 0.88 -33.68
C GLY A 407 -28.19 1.90 -34.09
N LEU A 408 -28.34 2.53 -35.25
CA LEU A 408 -27.45 3.59 -35.74
C LEU A 408 -27.50 4.85 -34.85
N GLY A 409 -28.69 5.30 -34.46
CA GLY A 409 -28.85 6.41 -33.52
C GLY A 409 -28.22 6.10 -32.16
N GLY A 410 -28.44 4.90 -31.64
CA GLY A 410 -27.85 4.40 -30.41
C GLY A 410 -26.31 4.30 -30.50
N SER A 411 -25.74 3.87 -31.63
CA SER A 411 -24.29 3.80 -31.80
C SER A 411 -23.62 5.18 -31.84
N ILE A 412 -24.31 6.19 -32.37
CA ILE A 412 -23.84 7.59 -32.32
C ILE A 412 -23.88 8.14 -30.88
N ILE A 413 -24.93 7.84 -30.11
CA ILE A 413 -25.01 8.18 -28.68
C ILE A 413 -23.89 7.46 -27.91
N TYR A 414 -23.65 6.19 -28.22
CA TYR A 414 -22.58 5.40 -27.64
C TYR A 414 -21.21 6.02 -27.92
N LEU A 415 -20.95 6.46 -29.16
CA LEU A 415 -19.75 7.18 -29.52
C LEU A 415 -19.58 8.48 -28.71
N MET A 416 -20.67 9.26 -28.56
CA MET A 416 -20.65 10.49 -27.74
C MET A 416 -20.35 10.20 -26.27
N LEU A 417 -20.96 9.18 -25.68
CA LEU A 417 -20.70 8.78 -24.29
C LEU A 417 -19.24 8.35 -24.08
N VAL A 418 -18.65 7.60 -25.02
CA VAL A 418 -17.24 7.21 -24.94
C VAL A 418 -16.31 8.44 -25.04
N LEU A 419 -16.67 9.46 -25.83
CA LEU A 419 -15.91 10.71 -25.87
C LEU A 419 -15.95 11.46 -24.52
N VAL A 420 -17.10 11.44 -23.83
CA VAL A 420 -17.23 12.00 -22.46
C VAL A 420 -16.42 11.16 -21.46
N LEU A 421 -16.49 9.84 -21.55
CA LEU A 421 -15.71 8.92 -20.71
C LEU A 421 -14.21 9.21 -20.83
N ARG A 422 -13.73 9.40 -22.06
CA ARG A 422 -12.34 9.74 -22.38
C ARG A 422 -11.87 11.03 -21.71
N HIS A 423 -12.73 12.05 -21.63
CA HIS A 423 -12.42 13.30 -20.95
C HIS A 423 -12.32 13.11 -19.43
N ASN A 424 -13.28 12.39 -18.85
CA ASN A 424 -13.37 12.20 -17.39
C ASN A 424 -12.33 11.21 -16.83
N TYR A 425 -11.83 10.28 -17.65
CA TYR A 425 -10.92 9.22 -17.24
C TYR A 425 -9.66 9.74 -16.52
N VAL A 426 -9.02 10.78 -17.08
CA VAL A 426 -7.77 11.34 -16.52
C VAL A 426 -8.03 12.00 -15.16
N GLY A 427 -9.10 12.81 -15.05
CA GLY A 427 -9.45 13.47 -13.81
C GLY A 427 -9.87 12.51 -12.70
N ALA A 428 -10.58 11.43 -13.04
CA ALA A 428 -10.97 10.38 -12.10
C ALA A 428 -9.76 9.62 -11.57
N MET A 429 -8.80 9.29 -12.44
CA MET A 429 -7.55 8.64 -12.04
C MET A 429 -6.76 9.50 -11.07
N VAL A 430 -6.53 10.78 -11.38
CA VAL A 430 -5.82 11.73 -10.50
C VAL A 430 -6.53 11.91 -9.15
N THR A 431 -7.86 11.98 -9.16
CA THR A 431 -8.66 12.15 -7.93
C THR A 431 -8.60 10.91 -7.04
N ASN A 432 -8.65 9.71 -7.61
CA ASN A 432 -8.53 8.46 -6.84
C ASN A 432 -7.14 8.28 -6.25
N LEU A 433 -6.11 8.70 -6.98
CA LEU A 433 -4.73 8.71 -6.48
C LEU A 433 -4.58 9.63 -5.26
N LYS A 434 -5.28 10.78 -5.24
CA LYS A 434 -5.28 11.72 -4.10
C LYS A 434 -6.18 11.30 -2.93
N LYS A 435 -7.27 10.56 -3.17
CA LYS A 435 -8.27 10.19 -2.14
C LYS A 435 -7.91 8.93 -1.34
N SER A 436 -7.13 8.02 -1.90
CA SER A 436 -6.59 6.87 -1.13
C SER A 436 -5.47 7.27 -0.16
N TRP A 437 -5.15 8.56 -0.11
CA TRP A 437 -4.21 9.14 0.82
C TRP A 437 -4.93 9.50 2.13
N LEU A 438 -4.89 8.60 3.10
CA LEU A 438 -5.20 8.93 4.48
C LEU A 438 -3.93 9.53 5.07
N ASP A 439 -3.78 10.82 4.82
CA ASP A 439 -2.55 11.53 5.11
C ASP A 439 -2.44 11.85 6.60
N PHE A 440 -1.75 11.00 7.35
CA PHE A 440 -1.38 11.32 8.74
C PHE A 440 -0.32 12.44 8.82
N SER A 441 0.08 13.04 7.70
CA SER A 441 0.88 14.26 7.63
C SER A 441 0.02 15.54 7.51
N GLN A 442 -1.29 15.44 7.22
CA GLN A 442 -2.21 16.58 7.34
C GLN A 442 -2.24 17.10 8.77
N GLY A 443 -2.32 18.42 8.92
CA GLY A 443 -2.34 19.06 10.23
C GLY A 443 -3.51 18.50 11.04
N THR A 444 -3.33 18.33 12.36
CA THR A 444 -4.39 17.80 13.25
C THR A 444 -5.72 18.51 13.01
N LYS A 445 -5.68 19.82 12.72
CA LYS A 445 -6.84 20.64 12.36
C LYS A 445 -7.69 20.05 11.23
N GLU A 446 -7.10 19.64 10.11
CA GLU A 446 -7.83 19.11 8.95
C GLU A 446 -8.52 17.76 9.25
N LEU A 447 -7.94 16.97 10.16
CA LEU A 447 -8.47 15.68 10.62
C LEU A 447 -9.63 15.82 11.63
N VAL A 448 -9.69 16.92 12.39
CA VAL A 448 -10.74 17.14 13.42
C VAL A 448 -11.74 18.26 13.11
N THR A 449 -11.64 18.91 11.95
CA THR A 449 -12.69 19.82 11.46
C THR A 449 -13.84 19.06 10.80
N GLY A 450 -15.09 19.43 11.13
CA GLY A 450 -16.29 18.87 10.49
C GLY A 450 -16.91 17.65 11.19
N LEU A 451 -16.69 17.53 12.50
CA LEU A 451 -17.28 16.49 13.35
C LEU A 451 -18.82 16.60 13.43
N GLY A 452 -19.49 15.46 13.62
CA GLY A 452 -20.95 15.43 13.81
C GLY A 452 -21.36 15.97 15.18
N SER A 453 -22.64 16.35 15.33
CA SER A 453 -23.16 16.88 16.60
C SER A 453 -23.02 15.91 17.78
N SER A 454 -23.08 14.59 17.54
CA SER A 454 -22.85 13.55 18.56
C SER A 454 -21.41 13.49 19.06
N ASP A 455 -20.45 13.75 18.17
CA ASP A 455 -19.02 13.70 18.50
C ASP A 455 -18.64 14.93 19.35
N ILE A 456 -19.23 16.09 19.06
CA ILE A 456 -19.05 17.32 19.84
C ILE A 456 -19.60 17.16 21.27
N GLU A 457 -20.77 16.52 21.46
CA GLU A 457 -21.29 16.26 22.81
C GLU A 457 -20.39 15.32 23.62
N LEU A 458 -19.89 14.26 22.99
CA LEU A 458 -18.92 13.35 23.62
C LEU A 458 -17.64 14.09 24.02
N LEU A 459 -17.14 14.97 23.16
CA LEU A 459 -15.97 15.79 23.47
C LEU A 459 -16.24 16.73 24.66
N LYS A 460 -17.43 17.33 24.78
CA LYS A 460 -17.79 18.18 25.95
C LYS A 460 -17.79 17.37 27.25
N GLU A 461 -18.32 16.15 27.21
CA GLU A 461 -18.25 15.24 28.36
C GLU A 461 -16.80 14.92 28.74
N LYS A 462 -15.94 14.60 27.77
CA LYS A 462 -14.53 14.25 28.00
C LYS A 462 -13.69 15.45 28.44
N ALA A 463 -13.94 16.64 27.89
CA ALA A 463 -13.28 17.88 28.28
C ALA A 463 -13.63 18.29 29.72
N GLY A 464 -14.84 17.98 30.19
CA GLY A 464 -15.24 18.19 31.60
C GLY A 464 -14.68 17.16 32.58
N THR A 465 -13.95 16.15 32.12
CA THR A 465 -13.25 15.22 33.03
C THR A 465 -12.05 15.91 33.66
N ARG A 466 -11.66 15.49 34.87
CA ARG A 466 -10.43 15.96 35.53
C ARG A 466 -9.23 15.03 35.26
N ASP A 467 -9.30 14.24 34.20
CA ASP A 467 -8.23 13.35 33.81
C ASP A 467 -7.15 14.15 33.06
N PRO A 468 -5.92 14.23 33.59
CA PRO A 468 -4.87 15.09 33.04
C PRO A 468 -4.36 14.65 31.67
N LYS A 469 -4.72 13.46 31.17
CA LYS A 469 -4.38 13.02 29.80
C LYS A 469 -5.56 13.15 28.84
N VAL A 470 -6.77 12.91 29.32
CA VAL A 470 -7.97 12.86 28.46
C VAL A 470 -8.56 14.26 28.25
N ALA A 471 -8.61 15.08 29.30
CA ALA A 471 -9.26 16.39 29.24
C ALA A 471 -8.52 17.37 28.31
N PRO A 472 -7.19 17.56 28.37
CA PRO A 472 -6.49 18.47 27.47
C PRO A 472 -6.63 18.09 25.99
N ALA A 473 -6.62 16.78 25.68
CA ALA A 473 -6.83 16.28 24.33
C ALA A 473 -8.25 16.56 23.83
N ALA A 474 -9.28 16.31 24.65
CA ALA A 474 -10.66 16.61 24.31
C ALA A 474 -10.90 18.12 24.13
N ILE A 475 -10.35 18.96 25.02
CA ILE A 475 -10.39 20.42 24.91
C ILE A 475 -9.74 20.89 23.61
N ARG A 476 -8.60 20.34 23.21
CA ARG A 476 -7.91 20.69 21.96
C ARG A 476 -8.74 20.41 20.71
N ILE A 477 -9.45 19.28 20.68
CA ILE A 477 -10.33 18.94 19.57
C ILE A 477 -11.57 19.83 19.56
N LEU A 478 -12.12 20.11 20.75
CA LEU A 478 -13.21 21.06 20.95
C LEU A 478 -12.83 22.46 20.50
N TRP A 479 -11.59 22.90 20.71
CA TRP A 479 -11.10 24.22 20.32
C TRP A 479 -11.28 24.52 18.82
N GLU A 480 -11.17 23.51 17.96
CA GLU A 480 -11.36 23.67 16.51
C GLU A 480 -12.85 23.62 16.08
N ASN A 481 -13.77 23.25 16.97
CA ASN A 481 -15.19 23.04 16.64
C ASN A 481 -16.16 23.93 17.45
N ASP A 482 -15.83 24.28 18.71
CA ASP A 482 -16.60 25.13 19.63
C ASP A 482 -15.64 25.77 20.66
N GLN A 483 -15.05 26.91 20.29
CA GLN A 483 -14.04 27.63 21.09
C GLN A 483 -14.55 28.10 22.46
N ALA A 484 -15.83 28.45 22.56
CA ALA A 484 -16.42 28.92 23.81
C ALA A 484 -16.51 27.79 24.85
N ALA A 485 -17.01 26.62 24.45
CA ALA A 485 -17.07 25.45 25.33
C ALA A 485 -15.66 24.94 25.69
N ALA A 486 -14.72 25.01 24.75
CA ALA A 486 -13.33 24.66 24.98
C ALA A 486 -12.67 25.59 26.02
N ALA A 487 -12.91 26.91 25.92
CA ALA A 487 -12.37 27.90 26.85
C ALA A 487 -12.90 27.69 28.28
N ASP A 488 -14.20 27.44 28.46
CA ASP A 488 -14.77 27.17 29.80
C ASP A 488 -14.16 25.91 30.42
N ALA A 489 -14.07 24.83 29.65
CA ALA A 489 -13.49 23.57 30.12
C ALA A 489 -11.99 23.74 30.46
N LEU A 490 -11.26 24.53 29.68
CA LEU A 490 -9.85 24.83 29.92
C LEU A 490 -9.62 25.65 31.21
N LEU A 491 -10.41 26.71 31.41
CA LEU A 491 -10.31 27.55 32.61
C LEU A 491 -10.71 26.78 33.88
N ASP A 492 -11.74 25.91 33.80
CA ASP A 492 -12.11 25.03 34.91
C ASP A 492 -11.00 24.00 35.22
N PHE A 493 -10.41 23.39 34.19
CA PHE A 493 -9.32 22.43 34.33
C PHE A 493 -8.09 23.04 35.01
N ILE A 494 -7.65 24.22 34.56
CA ILE A 494 -6.48 24.92 35.12
C ILE A 494 -6.70 25.30 36.58
N SER A 495 -7.92 25.65 36.96
CA SER A 495 -8.26 26.06 38.34
C SER A 495 -8.15 24.90 39.35
N HIS A 496 -8.38 23.66 38.92
CA HIS A 496 -8.56 22.51 39.82
C HIS A 496 -7.41 21.49 39.82
N VAL A 497 -6.56 21.50 38.80
CA VAL A 497 -5.48 20.51 38.59
C VAL A 497 -4.15 21.02 39.16
N LYS A 498 -3.21 20.15 39.56
CA LYS A 498 -1.90 20.58 40.13
C LYS A 498 -0.95 21.09 39.03
N PRO A 499 0.05 21.95 39.34
CA PRO A 499 0.99 22.47 38.33
C PRO A 499 1.65 21.40 37.44
N ALA A 500 2.07 20.26 38.02
CA ALA A 500 2.68 19.16 37.27
C ALA A 500 1.72 18.45 36.29
N GLU A 501 0.42 18.54 36.53
CA GLU A 501 -0.64 17.92 35.72
C GLU A 501 -1.21 18.91 34.67
N ARG A 502 -0.72 20.16 34.65
CA ARG A 502 -1.15 21.23 33.71
C ARG A 502 -0.28 21.34 32.45
N GLU A 503 0.86 20.62 32.36
CA GLU A 503 1.84 20.75 31.26
C GLU A 503 1.18 20.60 29.87
N GLU A 504 0.22 19.68 29.72
CA GLU A 504 -0.47 19.44 28.43
C GLU A 504 -1.52 20.51 28.08
N ALA A 505 -2.03 21.24 29.07
CA ALA A 505 -3.06 22.28 28.90
C ALA A 505 -2.48 23.70 28.74
N GLU A 506 -1.24 23.92 29.15
CA GLU A 506 -0.57 25.23 29.08
C GLU A 506 -0.50 25.81 27.65
N PRO A 507 -0.22 25.05 26.57
CA PRO A 507 -0.23 25.59 25.20
C PRO A 507 -1.60 26.13 24.79
N LEU A 508 -2.68 25.43 25.15
CA LEU A 508 -4.05 25.86 24.89
C LEU A 508 -4.40 27.14 25.66
N PHE A 509 -3.89 27.27 26.89
CA PHE A 509 -4.10 28.47 27.70
C PHE A 509 -3.39 29.68 27.10
N VAL A 510 -2.16 29.51 26.63
CA VAL A 510 -1.43 30.56 25.92
C VAL A 510 -2.17 30.95 24.65
N GLU A 511 -2.70 29.98 23.89
CA GLU A 511 -3.52 30.26 22.71
C GLU A 511 -4.79 31.05 23.06
N LEU A 512 -5.48 30.69 24.15
CA LEU A 512 -6.63 31.42 24.68
C LEU A 512 -6.28 32.87 25.07
N LEU A 513 -5.11 33.10 25.68
CA LEU A 513 -4.67 34.44 26.09
C LEU A 513 -4.38 35.39 24.91
N HIS A 514 -4.02 34.85 23.75
CA HIS A 514 -3.67 35.63 22.54
C HIS A 514 -4.85 35.76 21.55
N GLN A 515 -6.03 35.24 21.88
CA GLN A 515 -7.23 35.38 21.07
C GLN A 515 -7.76 36.83 21.08
N GLU A 516 -8.18 37.32 19.92
CA GLU A 516 -8.77 38.66 19.75
C GLU A 516 -10.31 38.68 19.95
N ASP A 517 -10.91 37.54 20.35
CA ASP A 517 -12.35 37.44 20.58
C ASP A 517 -12.77 38.13 21.90
N ALA A 518 -13.67 39.12 21.80
CA ALA A 518 -14.16 39.89 22.92
C ALA A 518 -14.93 39.07 23.97
N ASP A 519 -15.61 38.00 23.57
CA ASP A 519 -16.34 37.12 24.50
C ASP A 519 -15.38 36.16 25.22
N LEU A 520 -14.37 35.62 24.54
CA LEU A 520 -13.29 34.84 25.20
C LEU A 520 -12.48 35.72 26.16
N PHE A 521 -12.15 36.94 25.74
CA PHE A 521 -11.46 37.91 26.58
C PHE A 521 -12.26 38.25 27.86
N ARG A 522 -13.59 38.39 27.74
CA ARG A 522 -14.46 38.59 28.91
C ARG A 522 -14.39 37.42 29.88
N ARG A 523 -14.45 36.18 29.38
CA ARG A 523 -14.37 34.95 30.21
C ARG A 523 -13.04 34.87 30.96
N ILE A 524 -11.93 35.23 30.31
CA ILE A 524 -10.61 35.29 30.95
C ILE A 524 -10.61 36.35 32.06
N LEU A 525 -11.17 37.54 31.83
CA LEU A 525 -11.26 38.58 32.86
C LEU A 525 -12.14 38.17 34.04
N GLU A 526 -13.29 37.55 33.78
CA GLU A 526 -14.18 37.01 34.82
C GLU A 526 -13.46 35.95 35.66
N TRP A 527 -12.75 35.03 35.01
CA TRP A 527 -11.94 34.01 35.68
C TRP A 527 -10.78 34.60 36.50
N LEU A 528 -10.16 35.69 36.03
CA LEU A 528 -9.08 36.40 36.74
C LEU A 528 -9.57 37.23 37.94
N ASP A 529 -10.82 37.71 37.90
CA ASP A 529 -11.45 38.43 39.01
C ASP A 529 -11.92 37.49 40.13
N GLU A 530 -12.15 36.20 39.83
CA GLU A 530 -12.34 35.16 40.83
C GLU A 530 -11.06 34.92 41.65
N ASP A 531 -11.17 34.58 42.94
CA ASP A 531 -10.02 34.47 43.86
C ASP A 531 -9.15 33.23 43.57
N GLN A 532 -8.31 33.32 42.53
CA GLN A 532 -7.40 32.26 42.06
C GLN A 532 -6.17 32.09 42.99
N ARG A 533 -6.42 31.76 44.26
CA ARG A 533 -5.37 31.41 45.22
C ARG A 533 -4.61 30.17 44.75
N GLY A 534 -3.39 30.35 44.26
CA GLY A 534 -2.49 29.24 43.91
C GLY A 534 -2.09 29.16 42.43
N LEU A 535 -2.32 30.21 41.63
CA LEU A 535 -1.64 30.35 40.34
C LEU A 535 -0.12 30.33 40.56
N ASP A 536 0.56 29.48 39.81
CA ASP A 536 2.02 29.36 39.88
C ASP A 536 2.69 30.57 39.21
N THR A 537 3.98 30.75 39.50
CA THR A 537 4.80 31.77 38.84
C THR A 537 4.87 31.61 37.33
N HIS A 538 4.57 30.42 36.79
CA HIS A 538 4.64 30.14 35.36
C HIS A 538 3.47 30.77 34.58
N LEU A 539 2.24 30.46 34.97
CA LEU A 539 1.02 31.05 34.43
C LEU A 539 0.99 32.57 34.62
N LEU A 540 1.49 33.06 35.77
CA LEU A 540 1.60 34.49 36.02
C LEU A 540 2.50 35.21 35.01
N GLN A 541 3.58 34.58 34.55
CA GLN A 541 4.42 35.16 33.50
C GLN A 541 3.71 35.15 32.14
N GLU A 542 2.96 34.09 31.78
CA GLU A 542 2.16 34.05 30.53
C GLU A 542 1.07 35.14 30.51
N ILE A 543 0.35 35.32 31.62
CA ILE A 543 -0.64 36.38 31.79
C ILE A 543 0.02 37.77 31.71
N SER A 544 1.21 37.93 32.31
CA SER A 544 1.94 39.20 32.31
C SER A 544 2.40 39.61 30.91
N VAL A 545 2.79 38.65 30.06
CA VAL A 545 3.22 38.90 28.68
C VAL A 545 2.05 39.37 27.81
N SER A 546 0.85 38.85 28.08
CA SER A 546 -0.39 39.10 27.35
C SER A 546 -0.97 40.50 27.59
N GLY A 547 -0.35 41.31 28.47
CA GLY A 547 -0.73 42.70 28.69
C GLY A 547 -1.98 42.90 29.56
N LEU A 548 -2.48 41.83 30.19
CA LEU A 548 -3.65 41.88 31.06
C LEU A 548 -3.35 42.71 32.34
N PRO A 549 -4.23 43.67 32.71
CA PRO A 549 -3.96 44.59 33.80
C PRO A 549 -4.10 43.93 35.18
N GLN A 550 -3.00 43.72 35.90
CA GLN A 550 -3.06 43.19 37.28
C GLN A 550 -2.19 43.95 38.29
N SER A 551 -2.58 45.18 38.63
CA SER A 551 -1.83 45.98 39.62
C SER A 551 -2.00 45.50 41.08
N LYS A 552 -2.97 44.65 41.40
CA LYS A 552 -3.22 44.16 42.79
C LYS A 552 -2.33 42.98 43.20
N TYR A 553 -2.02 42.03 42.31
CA TYR A 553 -1.27 40.80 42.63
C TYR A 553 0.25 41.02 42.72
N LEU A 554 0.82 41.96 41.96
CA LEU A 554 2.25 42.30 41.94
C LEU A 554 2.81 42.78 43.27
N SER A 555 2.04 43.58 43.99
CA SER A 555 2.43 44.12 45.30
C SER A 555 2.69 43.02 46.34
N ARG A 556 2.19 41.80 46.10
CA ARG A 556 2.38 40.62 46.95
C ARG A 556 3.58 39.77 46.53
N LEU A 557 3.90 39.68 45.23
CA LEU A 557 5.04 38.91 44.68
C LEU A 557 6.39 39.53 45.00
N VAL A 558 6.48 40.88 45.03
CA VAL A 558 7.70 41.62 45.43
C VAL A 558 8.16 41.28 46.86
N LYS A 559 7.29 40.69 47.70
CA LYS A 559 7.58 40.34 49.10
C LYS A 559 8.14 38.92 49.30
N LYS A 560 8.30 38.11 48.24
CA LYS A 560 8.94 36.78 48.27
C LYS A 560 10.17 36.76 47.35
N PRO A 561 11.39 36.43 47.81
CA PRO A 561 12.63 36.76 47.11
C PRO A 561 13.20 35.60 46.26
N GLY A 562 12.35 34.72 45.71
CA GLY A 562 12.83 33.63 44.85
C GLY A 562 13.23 34.12 43.45
N PRO A 563 14.15 33.43 42.75
CA PRO A 563 14.55 33.78 41.38
C PRO A 563 13.37 33.88 40.40
N ASN A 564 12.38 32.98 40.50
CA ASN A 564 11.20 32.97 39.65
C ASN A 564 10.29 34.19 39.86
N GLU A 565 10.07 34.61 41.11
CA GLU A 565 9.31 35.81 41.43
C GLU A 565 10.02 37.08 40.92
N ARG A 566 11.36 37.15 41.05
CA ARG A 566 12.15 38.26 40.51
C ARG A 566 12.09 38.30 38.98
N ALA A 567 12.13 37.14 38.31
CA ALA A 567 11.99 37.05 36.86
C ALA A 567 10.60 37.49 36.39
N THR A 568 9.52 37.14 37.10
CA THR A 568 8.16 37.63 36.80
C THR A 568 8.06 39.15 36.92
N VAL A 569 8.64 39.74 37.98
CA VAL A 569 8.68 41.20 38.15
C VAL A 569 9.49 41.87 37.04
N ALA A 570 10.65 41.30 36.67
CA ALA A 570 11.49 41.81 35.58
C ALA A 570 10.76 41.79 34.23
N LEU A 571 10.07 40.69 33.91
CA LEU A 571 9.28 40.51 32.69
C LEU A 571 8.18 41.58 32.55
N GLN A 572 7.51 41.89 33.64
CA GLN A 572 6.47 42.92 33.63
C GLN A 572 7.02 44.34 33.48
N LEU A 573 8.12 44.64 34.17
CA LEU A 573 8.81 45.93 34.04
C LEU A 573 9.24 46.18 32.60
N LEU A 574 9.69 45.13 31.90
CA LEU A 574 10.01 45.15 30.46
C LEU A 574 8.84 45.49 29.54
N ARG A 575 7.61 45.16 29.92
CA ARG A 575 6.38 45.51 29.18
C ARG A 575 5.76 46.86 29.59
N SER A 576 6.27 47.52 30.64
CA SER A 576 5.78 48.84 31.07
C SER A 576 5.86 49.88 29.95
N TRP A 577 4.94 50.84 29.92
CA TRP A 577 5.02 51.99 29.00
C TRP A 577 6.14 52.97 29.38
N ARG A 578 6.68 52.88 30.60
CA ARG A 578 7.75 53.77 31.09
C ARG A 578 9.13 53.20 30.76
N LEU A 579 9.95 54.01 30.11
CA LEU A 579 11.32 53.62 29.74
C LEU A 579 12.18 53.24 30.96
N ASP A 580 12.06 53.98 32.06
CA ASP A 580 12.79 53.70 33.32
C ASP A 580 12.44 52.35 33.94
N ASP A 581 11.21 51.88 33.73
CA ASP A 581 10.79 50.55 34.19
C ASP A 581 11.39 49.47 33.28
N ARG A 582 11.39 49.68 31.96
CA ARG A 582 12.00 48.73 31.01
C ARG A 582 13.50 48.53 31.26
N VAL A 583 14.24 49.61 31.49
CA VAL A 583 15.68 49.56 31.82
C VAL A 583 15.91 48.83 33.14
N ARG A 584 15.07 49.07 34.15
CA ARG A 584 15.13 48.33 35.43
C ARG A 584 14.83 46.85 35.24
N GLY A 585 13.83 46.49 34.43
CA GLY A 585 13.51 45.11 34.10
C GLY A 585 14.67 44.39 33.40
N LEU A 586 15.30 45.04 32.41
CA LEU A 586 16.45 44.50 31.71
C LEU A 586 17.64 44.25 32.66
N LYS A 587 17.95 45.23 33.53
CA LYS A 587 19.01 45.09 34.54
C LYS A 587 18.75 43.94 35.51
N MET A 588 17.49 43.72 35.90
CA MET A 588 17.12 42.57 36.74
C MET A 588 17.35 41.24 36.03
N PHE A 589 17.13 41.15 34.72
CA PHE A 589 17.48 39.95 33.94
C PHE A 589 18.99 39.73 33.86
N GLU A 590 19.79 40.79 33.64
CA GLU A 590 21.25 40.70 33.66
C GLU A 590 21.76 40.20 35.03
N GLU A 591 21.19 40.69 36.13
CA GLU A 591 21.50 40.22 37.49
C GLU A 591 21.11 38.75 37.72
N LEU A 592 20.07 38.24 37.06
CA LEU A 592 19.65 36.84 37.16
C LEU A 592 20.53 35.91 36.30
N PHE A 593 20.93 36.33 35.09
CA PHE A 593 21.87 35.58 34.24
C PHE A 593 23.27 35.46 34.85
N ALA A 594 23.64 36.39 35.75
CA ALA A 594 24.93 36.40 36.45
C ALA A 594 24.92 35.65 37.80
N GLN A 595 23.80 35.04 38.19
CA GLN A 595 23.65 34.25 39.43
C GLN A 595 24.02 32.77 39.24
N ASP A 596 23.43 31.88 40.03
CA ASP A 596 23.55 30.43 39.95
C ASP A 596 22.61 29.84 38.88
N ASP A 597 22.70 28.52 38.69
CA ASP A 597 21.87 27.76 37.74
C ASP A 597 20.35 28.04 37.90
N TYR A 598 19.90 28.28 39.15
CA TYR A 598 18.51 28.66 39.43
C TYR A 598 18.15 30.07 38.91
N GLY A 599 19.05 31.05 39.07
CA GLY A 599 18.91 32.39 38.50
C GLY A 599 18.86 32.38 36.97
N ILE A 600 19.79 31.64 36.35
CA ILE A 600 19.86 31.47 34.89
C ILE A 600 18.58 30.80 34.36
N SER A 601 18.13 29.72 35.01
CA SER A 601 16.90 29.02 34.67
C SER A 601 15.68 29.94 34.70
N ALA A 602 15.51 30.71 35.77
CA ALA A 602 14.40 31.66 35.92
C ALA A 602 14.45 32.78 34.85
N ALA A 603 15.64 33.30 34.54
CA ALA A 603 15.84 34.32 33.52
C ALA A 603 15.47 33.83 32.12
N ILE A 604 16.01 32.67 31.71
CA ILE A 604 15.77 32.06 30.40
C ILE A 604 14.27 31.83 30.20
N GLN A 605 13.61 31.21 31.19
CA GLN A 605 12.19 30.90 31.09
C GLN A 605 11.36 32.18 30.89
N ALA A 606 11.57 33.20 31.72
CA ALA A 606 10.79 34.43 31.67
C ALA A 606 11.07 35.26 30.40
N ILE A 607 12.35 35.42 30.00
CA ILE A 607 12.69 36.11 28.74
C ILE A 607 12.10 35.38 27.54
N GLY A 608 12.14 34.05 27.51
CA GLY A 608 11.55 33.23 26.45
C GLY A 608 10.06 33.47 26.27
N ARG A 609 9.34 33.86 27.32
CA ARG A 609 7.90 34.16 27.23
C ARG A 609 7.62 35.50 26.56
N THR A 610 8.59 36.40 26.42
CA THR A 610 8.36 37.71 25.77
C THR A 610 7.91 37.60 24.31
N GLY A 611 8.33 36.53 23.63
CA GLY A 611 8.13 36.34 22.19
C GLY A 611 8.87 37.37 21.32
N ASP A 612 9.81 38.12 21.89
CA ASP A 612 10.49 39.23 21.22
C ASP A 612 11.91 38.82 20.83
N GLU A 613 12.12 38.73 19.52
CA GLU A 613 13.33 38.25 18.88
C GLU A 613 14.61 38.93 19.35
N ARG A 614 14.53 40.20 19.77
CA ARG A 614 15.67 40.96 20.28
C ARG A 614 16.32 40.31 21.51
N TYR A 615 15.56 39.53 22.28
CA TYR A 615 16.10 38.82 23.43
C TYR A 615 16.66 37.44 23.12
N ALA A 616 16.54 36.94 21.88
CA ALA A 616 17.03 35.63 21.49
C ALA A 616 18.56 35.51 21.69
N HIS A 617 19.30 36.61 21.54
CA HIS A 617 20.74 36.64 21.78
C HIS A 617 21.13 36.40 23.25
N TYR A 618 20.24 36.67 24.22
CA TYR A 618 20.52 36.41 25.65
C TYR A 618 20.40 34.92 25.97
N VAL A 619 19.59 34.19 25.20
CA VAL A 619 19.36 32.75 25.40
C VAL A 619 20.38 31.91 24.61
N ALA A 620 20.85 32.42 23.47
CA ALA A 620 21.78 31.71 22.58
C ALA A 620 23.01 31.07 23.26
N PRO A 621 23.71 31.73 24.20
CA PRO A 621 24.88 31.15 24.87
C PRO A 621 24.58 29.92 25.72
N TYR A 622 23.31 29.71 26.09
CA TYR A 622 22.87 28.64 26.98
C TYR A 622 22.32 27.41 26.22
N LEU A 623 22.27 27.43 24.88
CA LEU A 623 21.82 26.28 24.07
C LEU A 623 22.72 25.04 24.22
N ASP A 624 24.01 25.24 24.52
CA ASP A 624 25.00 24.16 24.77
C ASP A 624 25.53 24.20 26.20
N HIS A 625 24.66 24.56 27.16
CA HIS A 625 25.06 24.66 28.56
C HIS A 625 25.39 23.29 29.16
N ARG A 626 26.40 23.22 30.05
CA ARG A 626 26.82 21.96 30.72
C ARG A 626 25.70 21.28 31.51
N ASN A 627 24.77 22.08 32.04
CA ASN A 627 23.58 21.58 32.71
C ASN A 627 22.47 21.32 31.66
N PRO A 628 22.06 20.06 31.45
CA PRO A 628 21.08 19.70 30.42
C PRO A 628 19.73 20.37 30.64
N ASP A 629 19.31 20.59 31.89
CA ASP A 629 18.02 21.23 32.18
C ASP A 629 18.02 22.69 31.70
N ILE A 630 19.16 23.39 31.82
CA ILE A 630 19.32 24.76 31.35
C ILE A 630 19.34 24.80 29.81
N ALA A 631 20.07 23.87 29.17
CA ALA A 631 20.10 23.78 27.71
C ALA A 631 18.70 23.51 27.12
N GLN A 632 17.94 22.60 27.75
CA GLN A 632 16.57 22.31 27.37
C GLN A 632 15.65 23.52 27.53
N GLN A 633 15.75 24.26 28.64
CA GLN A 633 14.98 25.49 28.84
C GLN A 633 15.39 26.59 27.86
N ALA A 634 16.69 26.72 27.57
CA ALA A 634 17.20 27.64 26.56
C ALA A 634 16.61 27.33 25.20
N LEU A 635 16.49 26.05 24.83
CA LEU A 635 15.86 25.65 23.59
C LEU A 635 14.36 25.99 23.54
N VAL A 636 13.62 25.78 24.64
CA VAL A 636 12.20 26.20 24.73
C VAL A 636 12.06 27.70 24.57
N ALA A 637 12.91 28.47 25.25
CA ALA A 637 12.91 29.92 25.17
C ALA A 637 13.30 30.39 23.75
N ALA A 638 14.34 29.80 23.16
CA ALA A 638 14.75 30.10 21.79
C ALA A 638 13.62 29.84 20.80
N ASN A 639 12.94 28.68 20.87
CA ASN A 639 11.80 28.35 20.00
C ASN A 639 10.70 29.42 20.07
N ARG A 640 10.46 30.03 21.24
CA ARG A 640 9.48 31.11 21.40
C ARG A 640 9.96 32.46 20.85
N LEU A 641 11.26 32.72 20.81
CA LEU A 641 11.87 34.00 20.44
C LEU A 641 12.28 34.08 18.97
N VAL A 642 12.60 32.94 18.33
CA VAL A 642 13.10 32.92 16.97
C VAL A 642 12.04 33.36 15.96
N THR A 643 12.49 34.11 14.97
CA THR A 643 11.72 34.51 13.79
C THR A 643 12.55 34.22 12.52
N PRO A 644 12.03 34.47 11.31
CA PRO A 644 12.83 34.34 10.09
C PRO A 644 14.10 35.19 10.06
N GLU A 645 14.20 36.25 10.89
CA GLU A 645 15.41 37.09 10.99
C GLU A 645 16.51 36.45 11.86
N SER A 646 16.18 35.45 12.66
CA SER A 646 17.06 34.84 13.66
C SER A 646 18.03 33.79 13.11
N VAL A 647 18.42 33.89 11.85
CA VAL A 647 19.18 32.86 11.13
C VAL A 647 20.53 32.54 11.78
N ARG A 648 21.11 33.49 12.53
CA ARG A 648 22.37 33.28 13.28
C ARG A 648 22.27 32.20 14.36
N LEU A 649 21.05 31.88 14.82
CA LEU A 649 20.80 30.86 15.84
C LEU A 649 20.63 29.45 15.25
N ALA A 650 20.43 29.34 13.94
CA ALA A 650 20.17 28.06 13.28
C ALA A 650 21.29 27.04 13.50
N SER A 651 22.56 27.46 13.47
CA SER A 651 23.69 26.56 13.69
C SER A 651 23.71 25.99 15.12
N GLY A 652 23.51 26.82 16.14
CA GLY A 652 23.45 26.36 17.52
C GLY A 652 22.26 25.42 17.79
N ILE A 653 21.14 25.63 17.11
CA ILE A 653 19.96 24.75 17.17
C ILE A 653 20.22 23.41 16.47
N LEU A 654 20.93 23.42 15.33
CA LEU A 654 21.34 22.21 14.61
C LEU A 654 22.31 21.36 15.45
N ASP A 655 23.24 21.99 16.17
CA ASP A 655 24.16 21.30 17.07
C ASP A 655 23.39 20.61 18.21
N THR A 656 22.30 21.22 18.70
CA THR A 656 21.43 20.60 19.72
C THR A 656 20.72 19.36 19.19
N ILE A 657 20.31 19.35 17.91
CA ILE A 657 19.71 18.17 17.27
C ILE A 657 20.71 17.02 17.19
N GLN A 658 22.00 17.32 16.99
CA GLN A 658 23.05 16.32 16.88
C GLN A 658 23.50 15.78 18.25
N SER A 659 23.60 16.65 19.26
CA SER A 659 24.14 16.31 20.59
C SER A 659 23.12 15.66 21.53
N HIS A 660 21.82 15.94 21.36
CA HIS A 660 20.79 15.46 22.29
C HIS A 660 20.24 14.08 21.91
N ALA A 661 20.25 13.16 22.87
CA ALA A 661 19.80 11.79 22.68
C ALA A 661 18.26 11.61 22.72
N ASP A 662 17.54 12.57 23.27
CA ASP A 662 16.10 12.52 23.55
C ASP A 662 15.27 13.14 22.41
N SER A 663 14.33 12.35 21.90
CA SER A 663 13.43 12.70 20.79
C SER A 663 12.58 13.95 21.07
N LYS A 664 12.11 14.14 22.32
CA LYS A 664 11.27 15.30 22.69
C LYS A 664 11.98 16.62 22.40
N TRP A 665 13.29 16.68 22.69
CA TRP A 665 14.08 17.91 22.54
C TRP A 665 14.52 18.14 21.10
N ARG A 666 14.87 17.08 20.36
CA ARG A 666 15.16 17.21 18.92
C ARG A 666 13.95 17.73 18.14
N GLN A 667 12.75 17.28 18.47
CA GLN A 667 11.52 17.81 17.88
C GLN A 667 11.34 19.31 18.16
N LYS A 668 11.57 19.76 19.41
CA LYS A 668 11.50 21.19 19.76
C LYS A 668 12.54 22.04 19.02
N ALA A 669 13.73 21.50 18.77
CA ALA A 669 14.75 22.16 17.96
C ALA A 669 14.32 22.27 16.48
N MET A 670 13.72 21.23 15.92
CA MET A 670 13.13 21.28 14.57
C MET A 670 11.97 22.29 14.50
N ASP A 671 11.13 22.39 15.54
CA ASP A 671 10.09 23.42 15.61
C ASP A 671 10.67 24.84 15.58
N ALA A 672 11.81 25.07 16.25
CA ALA A 672 12.51 26.35 16.19
C ALA A 672 13.07 26.62 14.78
N LEU A 673 13.65 25.63 14.10
CA LEU A 673 14.09 25.76 12.71
C LEU A 673 12.94 26.05 11.75
N THR A 674 11.77 25.48 12.01
CA THR A 674 10.54 25.72 11.23
C THR A 674 10.17 27.21 11.23
N ARG A 675 10.37 27.91 12.36
CA ARG A 675 10.12 29.36 12.50
C ARG A 675 11.22 30.25 11.93
N ILE A 676 12.44 29.73 11.80
CA ILE A 676 13.60 30.47 11.24
C ILE A 676 13.57 30.46 9.71
N GLU A 677 12.97 29.43 9.10
CA GLU A 677 12.79 29.34 7.64
C GLU A 677 14.12 29.42 6.84
N ASP A 678 15.26 29.03 7.44
CA ASP A 678 16.57 29.08 6.77
C ASP A 678 16.83 27.84 5.91
N ALA A 679 16.84 28.00 4.59
CA ALA A 679 17.13 26.94 3.63
C ALA A 679 18.49 26.26 3.84
N ARG A 680 19.48 26.94 4.45
CA ARG A 680 20.81 26.36 4.73
C ARG A 680 20.76 25.29 5.82
N SER A 681 19.70 25.26 6.63
CA SER A 681 19.52 24.27 7.69
C SER A 681 19.10 22.88 7.17
N ILE A 682 18.49 22.81 5.98
CA ILE A 682 17.96 21.58 5.36
C ILE A 682 19.05 20.51 5.20
N GLY A 683 20.21 20.87 4.63
CA GLY A 683 21.31 19.92 4.41
C GLY A 683 21.84 19.30 5.71
N PRO A 684 22.33 20.09 6.67
CA PRO A 684 22.77 19.59 7.97
C PRO A 684 21.70 18.76 8.71
N LEU A 685 20.43 19.17 8.67
CA LEU A 685 19.32 18.45 9.27
C LEU A 685 19.16 17.04 8.65
N LEU A 686 19.09 16.95 7.32
CA LEU A 686 18.81 15.69 6.64
C LEU A 686 20.01 14.73 6.59
N ARG A 687 21.23 15.22 6.84
CA ARG A 687 22.43 14.36 6.95
C ARG A 687 22.33 13.34 8.09
N HIS A 688 21.60 13.66 9.15
CA HIS A 688 21.43 12.81 10.33
C HIS A 688 20.08 12.06 10.39
N ALA A 689 19.27 12.17 9.33
CA ALA A 689 17.93 11.59 9.27
C ALA A 689 17.90 10.05 9.38
N GLY A 690 19.05 9.37 9.26
CA GLY A 690 19.17 7.92 9.48
C GLY A 690 18.82 7.48 10.90
N SER A 691 18.99 8.36 11.89
CA SER A 691 18.69 8.10 13.30
C SER A 691 17.35 8.69 13.77
N TYR A 692 16.61 9.33 12.87
CA TYR A 692 15.34 9.96 13.20
C TYR A 692 14.22 8.91 13.28
N THR A 693 13.42 9.06 14.33
CA THR A 693 12.12 8.42 14.49
C THR A 693 11.14 8.89 13.42
N ALA A 694 10.02 8.17 13.26
CA ALA A 694 8.99 8.57 12.30
C ALA A 694 8.46 10.01 12.56
N MET A 695 8.30 10.40 13.83
CA MET A 695 7.85 11.75 14.20
C MET A 695 8.89 12.83 13.87
N GLU A 696 10.17 12.55 14.12
CA GLU A 696 11.27 13.49 13.79
C GLU A 696 11.43 13.68 12.28
N ARG A 697 11.23 12.62 11.48
CA ARG A 697 11.24 12.76 10.01
C ARG A 697 10.11 13.66 9.52
N ARG A 698 8.92 13.57 10.12
CA ARG A 698 7.80 14.49 9.83
C ARG A 698 8.10 15.92 10.23
N ARG A 699 8.68 16.13 11.42
CA ARG A 699 9.11 17.48 11.83
C ARG A 699 10.17 18.06 10.91
N ALA A 700 11.12 17.24 10.44
CA ALA A 700 12.10 17.66 9.45
C ALA A 700 11.44 18.04 8.12
N GLU A 701 10.40 17.31 7.69
CA GLU A 701 9.60 17.66 6.52
C GLU A 701 8.91 19.02 6.69
N SER A 702 8.28 19.28 7.85
CA SER A 702 7.69 20.59 8.17
C SER A 702 8.70 21.74 8.13
N VAL A 703 9.96 21.50 8.50
CA VAL A 703 11.04 22.50 8.35
C VAL A 703 11.23 22.85 6.87
N LEU A 704 11.28 21.85 5.98
CA LEU A 704 11.43 22.09 4.54
C LEU A 704 10.21 22.81 3.95
N GLU A 705 9.00 22.45 4.40
CA GLU A 705 7.76 23.08 3.94
C GLU A 705 7.65 24.54 4.38
N ALA A 706 8.08 24.86 5.60
CA ALA A 706 8.08 26.24 6.11
C ALA A 706 9.06 27.14 5.38
N VAL A 707 10.24 26.62 4.98
CA VAL A 707 11.17 27.34 4.09
C VAL A 707 10.52 27.65 2.73
N GLY A 708 9.57 26.84 2.29
CA GLY A 708 8.81 27.05 1.06
C GLY A 708 9.66 26.93 -0.21
N LEU A 709 9.40 27.79 -1.20
CA LEU A 709 10.00 27.70 -2.53
C LEU A 709 11.54 27.88 -2.51
N GLU A 710 12.08 28.62 -1.54
CA GLU A 710 13.54 28.81 -1.39
C GLU A 710 14.27 27.52 -1.01
N GLY A 711 13.56 26.55 -0.43
CA GLY A 711 14.10 25.26 -0.01
C GLY A 711 14.24 24.25 -1.16
N ILE A 712 13.57 24.48 -2.29
CA ILE A 712 13.52 23.54 -3.43
C ILE A 712 14.91 23.16 -3.96
N PRO A 713 15.84 24.09 -4.25
CA PRO A 713 17.17 23.72 -4.75
C PRO A 713 17.94 22.84 -3.77
N MET A 714 17.77 23.07 -2.47
CA MET A 714 18.41 22.26 -1.43
C MET A 714 17.77 20.88 -1.32
N ALA A 715 16.44 20.79 -1.39
CA ALA A 715 15.73 19.51 -1.42
C ALA A 715 16.15 18.65 -2.63
N VAL A 716 16.25 19.27 -3.82
CA VAL A 716 16.76 18.60 -5.04
C VAL A 716 18.21 18.15 -4.86
N SER A 717 19.07 18.99 -4.28
CA SER A 717 20.46 18.64 -4.00
C SER A 717 20.57 17.44 -3.05
N VAL A 718 19.80 17.44 -1.96
CA VAL A 718 19.78 16.33 -0.99
C VAL A 718 19.27 15.05 -1.65
N LEU A 719 18.20 15.14 -2.44
CA LEU A 719 17.58 14.00 -3.09
C LEU A 719 18.51 13.33 -4.13
N ARG A 720 19.33 14.11 -4.84
CA ARG A 720 20.34 13.63 -5.81
C ARG A 720 21.61 13.09 -5.15
N ASP A 721 22.02 13.64 -4.01
CA ASP A 721 23.27 13.28 -3.35
C ASP A 721 23.14 11.98 -2.53
N ARG A 722 23.84 10.94 -2.99
CA ARG A 722 23.89 9.61 -2.34
C ARG A 722 24.66 9.60 -1.02
N SER A 723 25.38 10.67 -0.67
CA SER A 723 26.01 10.81 0.65
C SER A 723 24.97 10.92 1.78
N PHE A 724 23.75 11.34 1.45
CA PHE A 724 22.65 11.41 2.40
C PHE A 724 21.99 10.04 2.62
N PRO A 725 21.54 9.74 3.86
CA PRO A 725 20.80 8.51 4.13
C PRO A 725 19.48 8.48 3.35
N PHE A 726 19.01 7.28 2.99
CA PHE A 726 17.72 7.10 2.31
C PHE A 726 16.56 7.81 3.02
N SER A 727 16.53 7.81 4.35
CA SER A 727 15.50 8.53 5.12
C SER A 727 15.56 10.05 4.94
N GLY A 728 16.75 10.64 4.79
CA GLY A 728 16.90 12.07 4.52
C GLY A 728 16.47 12.42 3.09
N ARG A 729 16.86 11.58 2.12
CA ARG A 729 16.43 11.69 0.72
C ARG A 729 14.91 11.53 0.58
N ALA A 730 14.32 10.61 1.34
CA ALA A 730 12.87 10.40 1.39
C ALA A 730 12.11 11.61 1.94
N VAL A 731 12.62 12.24 3.02
CA VAL A 731 12.05 13.50 3.53
C VAL A 731 12.14 14.61 2.49
N ALA A 732 13.28 14.75 1.81
CA ALA A 732 13.42 15.72 0.72
C ALA A 732 12.48 15.43 -0.46
N ALA A 733 12.26 14.15 -0.80
CA ALA A 733 11.33 13.74 -1.84
C ALA A 733 9.87 14.08 -1.50
N ARG A 734 9.42 13.81 -0.26
CA ARG A 734 8.07 14.16 0.19
C ARG A 734 7.86 15.68 0.16
N ALA A 735 8.78 16.44 0.77
CA ALA A 735 8.72 17.89 0.75
C ALA A 735 8.71 18.45 -0.68
N LEU A 736 9.51 17.90 -1.60
CA LEU A 736 9.51 18.32 -3.02
C LEU A 736 8.20 17.95 -3.72
N GLY A 737 7.62 16.78 -3.43
CA GLY A 737 6.31 16.35 -3.93
C GLY A 737 5.18 17.31 -3.52
N ASN A 738 5.25 17.83 -2.29
CA ASN A 738 4.29 18.81 -1.75
C ASN A 738 4.53 20.23 -2.29
N LEU A 739 5.77 20.72 -2.25
CA LEU A 739 6.13 22.08 -2.65
C LEU A 739 6.08 22.29 -4.17
N SER A 740 6.51 21.30 -4.95
CA SER A 740 6.60 21.39 -6.40
C SER A 740 6.58 20.00 -7.06
N PHE A 741 5.38 19.41 -7.15
CA PHE A 741 5.17 18.11 -7.79
C PHE A 741 5.76 18.03 -9.21
N ALA A 742 5.72 19.11 -9.99
CA ALA A 742 6.28 19.13 -11.34
C ALA A 742 7.80 18.85 -11.36
N GLN A 743 8.56 19.49 -10.47
CA GLN A 743 10.01 19.23 -10.36
C GLN A 743 10.30 17.83 -9.82
N PHE A 744 9.47 17.32 -8.91
CA PHE A 744 9.58 15.94 -8.46
C PHE A 744 9.32 14.95 -9.61
N GLU A 745 8.28 15.19 -10.41
CA GLU A 745 7.91 14.37 -11.56
C GLU A 745 9.02 14.30 -12.62
N ASP A 746 9.71 15.42 -12.87
CA ASP A 746 10.84 15.47 -13.79
C ASP A 746 12.07 14.68 -13.25
N LEU A 747 12.18 14.54 -11.93
CA LEU A 747 13.37 14.01 -11.27
C LEU A 747 13.27 12.52 -10.87
N TYR A 748 12.10 12.05 -10.42
CA TYR A 748 12.02 10.75 -9.73
C TYR A 748 12.45 9.56 -10.61
N LEU A 749 12.12 9.57 -11.92
CA LEU A 749 12.54 8.49 -12.84
C LEU A 749 14.04 8.50 -13.10
N GLU A 750 14.67 9.69 -13.16
CA GLU A 750 16.13 9.86 -13.29
C GLU A 750 16.85 9.20 -12.09
N LEU A 751 16.24 9.25 -10.92
CA LEU A 751 16.80 8.67 -9.69
C LEU A 751 16.59 7.16 -9.58
N ILE A 752 15.44 6.63 -10.00
CA ILE A 752 15.06 5.24 -9.71
C ILE A 752 16.01 4.23 -10.35
N PHE A 753 16.33 4.35 -11.64
CA PHE A 753 17.15 3.32 -12.32
C PHE A 753 18.56 3.18 -11.72
N PRO A 754 19.30 4.27 -11.46
CA PRO A 754 20.58 4.19 -10.76
C PRO A 754 20.47 3.57 -9.36
N GLU A 755 19.36 3.77 -8.64
CA GLU A 755 19.15 3.12 -7.34
C GLU A 755 18.86 1.63 -7.51
N LEU A 756 18.04 1.22 -8.48
CA LEU A 756 17.80 -0.20 -8.77
C LEU A 756 19.10 -0.94 -9.11
N GLU A 757 19.97 -0.35 -9.93
CA GLU A 757 21.30 -0.91 -10.21
C GLU A 757 22.12 -1.10 -8.92
N LEU A 758 22.05 -0.15 -7.98
CA LEU A 758 22.72 -0.28 -6.68
C LEU A 758 22.18 -1.48 -5.87
N ALA A 759 20.87 -1.75 -5.91
CA ALA A 759 20.30 -2.94 -5.28
C ALA A 759 20.83 -4.24 -5.92
N TYR A 760 20.84 -4.32 -7.25
CA TYR A 760 21.38 -5.48 -7.95
C TYR A 760 22.87 -5.67 -7.68
N ARG A 761 23.65 -4.59 -7.73
CA ARG A 761 25.08 -4.61 -7.43
C ARG A 761 25.34 -5.08 -6.00
N SER A 762 24.49 -4.69 -5.04
CA SER A 762 24.58 -5.17 -3.66
C SER A 762 24.28 -6.66 -3.56
N LEU A 763 23.27 -7.17 -4.28
CA LEU A 763 22.97 -8.60 -4.35
C LEU A 763 24.09 -9.41 -5.02
N TYR A 764 24.65 -8.90 -6.11
CA TYR A 764 25.81 -9.50 -6.77
C TYR A 764 26.99 -9.62 -5.80
N ARG A 765 27.29 -8.57 -5.03
CA ARG A 765 28.36 -8.60 -4.02
C ARG A 765 28.08 -9.59 -2.90
N HIS A 766 26.83 -9.64 -2.42
CA HIS A 766 26.40 -10.64 -1.45
C HIS A 766 26.62 -12.06 -1.97
N TYR A 767 26.24 -12.32 -3.22
CA TYR A 767 26.41 -13.61 -3.88
C TYR A 767 27.89 -13.97 -4.03
N THR A 768 28.71 -13.12 -4.65
CA THR A 768 30.13 -13.41 -4.94
C THR A 768 30.99 -13.56 -3.68
N ILE A 769 30.70 -12.83 -2.60
CA ILE A 769 31.43 -12.99 -1.33
C ILE A 769 31.06 -14.31 -0.62
N SER A 770 29.91 -14.93 -0.95
CA SER A 770 29.46 -16.17 -0.30
C SER A 770 30.48 -17.31 -0.39
N ASP A 771 31.27 -17.33 -1.47
CA ASP A 771 32.30 -18.36 -1.70
C ASP A 771 33.59 -18.10 -0.93
N VAL A 772 33.77 -16.89 -0.37
CA VAL A 772 35.02 -16.45 0.25
C VAL A 772 34.86 -16.34 1.75
N GLY A 773 35.10 -17.44 2.47
CA GLY A 773 35.20 -17.42 3.94
C GLY A 773 33.86 -17.30 4.66
N ALA A 774 32.89 -18.15 4.32
CA ALA A 774 31.55 -18.17 4.90
C ALA A 774 31.49 -18.28 6.45
N GLU A 775 32.54 -18.81 7.09
CA GLU A 775 32.64 -18.95 8.56
C GLU A 775 33.35 -17.76 9.25
N LYS A 776 33.77 -16.74 8.49
CA LYS A 776 34.53 -15.61 9.01
C LYS A 776 33.61 -14.43 9.35
N ARG A 777 33.78 -13.88 10.56
CA ARG A 777 32.82 -12.94 11.19
C ARG A 777 32.60 -11.65 10.40
N GLY A 778 33.69 -10.97 10.02
CA GLY A 778 33.64 -9.72 9.27
C GLY A 778 33.08 -9.90 7.87
N VAL A 779 33.39 -11.02 7.20
CA VAL A 779 32.81 -11.39 5.91
C VAL A 779 31.30 -11.58 6.02
N GLU A 780 30.83 -12.27 7.05
CA GLU A 780 29.40 -12.52 7.24
C GLU A 780 28.61 -11.23 7.51
N VAL A 781 29.14 -10.35 8.37
CA VAL A 781 28.54 -9.02 8.61
C VAL A 781 28.50 -8.19 7.32
N LEU A 782 29.54 -8.29 6.47
CA LEU A 782 29.57 -7.63 5.16
C LEU A 782 28.50 -8.18 4.20
N ARG A 783 28.33 -9.51 4.15
CA ARG A 783 27.27 -10.14 3.36
C ARG A 783 25.89 -9.67 3.79
N ARG A 784 25.66 -9.56 5.10
CA ARG A 784 24.39 -9.04 5.64
C ARG A 784 24.18 -7.57 5.30
N LEU A 785 25.22 -6.74 5.39
CA LEU A 785 25.16 -5.32 5.02
C LEU A 785 24.70 -5.12 3.55
N TYR A 786 25.20 -5.94 2.63
CA TYR A 786 24.78 -5.91 1.23
C TYR A 786 23.34 -6.38 1.00
N LEU A 787 22.91 -7.43 1.70
CA LEU A 787 21.52 -7.90 1.64
C LEU A 787 20.53 -6.84 2.15
N ASP A 788 20.88 -6.16 3.23
CA ASP A 788 20.06 -5.08 3.81
C ASP A 788 20.05 -3.81 2.94
N ALA A 789 21.12 -3.57 2.17
CA ALA A 789 21.15 -2.46 1.21
C ALA A 789 20.08 -2.63 0.13
N ARG A 790 19.85 -3.86 -0.38
CA ARG A 790 18.76 -4.15 -1.33
C ARG A 790 17.40 -3.74 -0.76
N GLY A 791 17.07 -4.15 0.46
CA GLY A 791 15.77 -3.87 1.07
C GLY A 791 15.49 -2.37 1.18
N ARG A 792 16.50 -1.59 1.60
CA ARG A 792 16.39 -0.13 1.72
C ARG A 792 16.22 0.59 0.38
N VAL A 793 16.92 0.12 -0.65
CA VAL A 793 16.77 0.66 -2.01
C VAL A 793 15.36 0.39 -2.54
N VAL A 794 14.88 -0.86 -2.39
CA VAL A 794 13.51 -1.22 -2.82
C VAL A 794 12.49 -0.36 -2.08
N ASP A 795 12.61 -0.21 -0.76
CA ASP A 795 11.72 0.64 0.02
C ASP A 795 11.74 2.09 -0.47
N PHE A 796 12.92 2.66 -0.71
CA PHE A 796 13.06 4.02 -1.23
C PHE A 796 12.46 4.19 -2.63
N VAL A 797 12.65 3.23 -3.53
CA VAL A 797 12.03 3.25 -4.87
C VAL A 797 10.52 3.17 -4.79
N LEU A 798 9.97 2.29 -3.93
CA LEU A 798 8.53 2.19 -3.70
C LEU A 798 7.97 3.50 -3.12
N GLU A 799 8.69 4.12 -2.18
CA GLU A 799 8.33 5.40 -1.58
C GLU A 799 8.30 6.53 -2.63
N LEU A 800 9.33 6.64 -3.49
CA LEU A 800 9.32 7.61 -4.60
C LEU A 800 8.14 7.40 -5.56
N LEU A 801 7.80 6.14 -5.86
CA LEU A 801 6.67 5.79 -6.73
C LEU A 801 5.31 6.08 -6.08
N SER A 802 5.20 5.91 -4.76
CA SER A 802 4.01 6.31 -4.00
C SER A 802 3.86 7.84 -3.99
N ILE A 803 4.94 8.59 -3.74
CA ILE A 803 4.93 10.07 -3.80
C ILE A 803 4.56 10.56 -5.21
N ALA A 804 5.03 9.87 -6.26
CA ALA A 804 4.69 10.18 -7.65
C ALA A 804 3.22 9.87 -8.02
N GLY A 805 2.42 9.35 -7.09
CA GLY A 805 1.05 8.92 -7.34
C GLY A 805 0.96 7.75 -8.31
N ARG A 806 2.02 6.93 -8.43
CA ARG A 806 1.97 5.70 -9.21
C ARG A 806 1.47 4.56 -8.34
N LEU A 807 2.04 4.44 -7.15
CA LEU A 807 1.69 3.37 -6.23
C LEU A 807 0.72 3.84 -5.14
N PRO A 808 -0.12 2.96 -4.58
CA PRO A 808 -0.79 3.23 -3.31
C PRO A 808 0.21 3.46 -2.16
N ASP A 809 -0.29 3.66 -0.95
CA ASP A 809 0.53 3.95 0.23
C ASP A 809 1.75 3.00 0.36
N PHE A 810 2.92 3.61 0.56
CA PHE A 810 4.19 2.90 0.64
C PHE A 810 4.20 1.87 1.78
N GLU A 811 3.68 2.22 2.96
CA GLU A 811 3.68 1.32 4.11
C GLU A 811 2.78 0.11 3.84
N LEU A 812 1.64 0.32 3.20
CA LEU A 812 0.73 -0.74 2.78
C LEU A 812 1.38 -1.67 1.76
N ILE A 813 1.98 -1.15 0.69
CA ILE A 813 2.65 -1.98 -0.32
C ILE A 813 3.83 -2.72 0.27
N SER A 814 4.69 -2.04 1.05
CA SER A 814 5.84 -2.67 1.68
C SER A 814 5.40 -3.75 2.66
N ALA A 815 4.31 -3.54 3.40
CA ALA A 815 3.72 -4.55 4.27
C ALA A 815 3.19 -5.76 3.48
N SER A 816 2.41 -5.52 2.42
CA SER A 816 1.83 -6.59 1.61
C SER A 816 2.89 -7.38 0.83
N LEU A 817 3.98 -6.74 0.37
CA LEU A 817 5.14 -7.42 -0.25
C LEU A 817 5.89 -8.33 0.73
N ARG A 818 5.87 -7.99 2.02
CA ARG A 818 6.50 -8.76 3.11
C ARG A 818 5.55 -9.74 3.79
N SER A 819 4.29 -9.81 3.36
CA SER A 819 3.29 -10.70 3.97
C SER A 819 3.66 -12.17 3.77
N SER A 820 3.44 -13.03 4.77
CA SER A 820 3.62 -14.48 4.56
C SER A 820 2.56 -15.07 3.60
N ASN A 821 1.50 -14.31 3.30
CA ASN A 821 0.44 -14.72 2.38
C ASN A 821 0.84 -14.48 0.91
N LEU A 822 1.04 -15.56 0.16
CA LEU A 822 1.41 -15.52 -1.26
C LEU A 822 0.40 -14.76 -2.14
N LYS A 823 -0.88 -14.77 -1.78
CA LYS A 823 -1.92 -14.06 -2.53
C LYS A 823 -1.83 -12.56 -2.29
N GLU A 824 -1.65 -12.14 -1.04
CA GLU A 824 -1.46 -10.73 -0.70
C GLU A 824 -0.20 -10.15 -1.36
N ARG A 825 0.90 -10.90 -1.34
CA ARG A 825 2.13 -10.55 -2.08
C ARG A 825 1.92 -10.47 -3.58
N GLY A 826 1.23 -11.45 -4.15
CA GLY A 826 0.88 -11.46 -5.58
C GLY A 826 0.02 -10.25 -5.99
N ASN A 827 -0.95 -9.87 -5.15
CA ASN A 827 -1.79 -8.68 -5.36
C ASN A 827 -0.97 -7.39 -5.31
N ALA A 828 -0.01 -7.29 -4.38
CA ALA A 828 0.87 -6.14 -4.27
C ALA A 828 1.75 -5.98 -5.53
N ILE A 829 2.38 -7.07 -5.98
CA ILE A 829 3.20 -7.06 -7.21
C ILE A 829 2.35 -6.73 -8.44
N GLU A 830 1.13 -7.28 -8.53
CA GLU A 830 0.21 -6.92 -9.62
C GLU A 830 -0.14 -5.43 -9.59
N THR A 831 -0.45 -4.90 -8.41
CA THR A 831 -0.78 -3.48 -8.23
C THR A 831 0.38 -2.62 -8.71
N ILE A 832 1.61 -3.02 -8.38
CA ILE A 832 2.82 -2.34 -8.87
C ILE A 832 2.89 -2.40 -10.40
N GLU A 833 2.75 -3.59 -10.99
CA GLU A 833 2.80 -3.79 -12.44
C GLU A 833 1.77 -2.96 -13.21
N GLN A 834 0.54 -2.84 -12.69
CA GLN A 834 -0.54 -2.11 -13.36
C GLN A 834 -0.32 -0.59 -13.36
N GLN A 835 0.51 -0.07 -12.44
CA GLN A 835 0.63 1.36 -12.20
C GLN A 835 1.93 1.98 -12.71
N ILE A 836 2.96 1.16 -12.96
CA ILE A 836 4.27 1.63 -13.42
C ILE A 836 4.56 1.22 -14.86
N SER A 837 5.59 1.81 -15.47
CA SER A 837 5.99 1.44 -16.83
C SER A 837 6.52 0.01 -16.87
N ILE A 838 6.33 -0.66 -18.01
CA ILE A 838 6.79 -2.04 -18.20
C ILE A 838 8.31 -2.19 -17.99
N GLU A 839 9.09 -1.20 -18.40
CA GLU A 839 10.55 -1.20 -18.24
C GLU A 839 10.94 -1.10 -16.75
N LEU A 840 10.27 -0.22 -16.01
CA LEU A 840 10.53 -0.08 -14.59
C LEU A 840 10.09 -1.34 -13.82
N PHE A 841 8.93 -1.89 -14.15
CA PHE A 841 8.46 -3.14 -13.56
C PHE A 841 9.42 -4.30 -13.83
N GLN A 842 9.91 -4.45 -15.06
CA GLN A 842 10.90 -5.48 -15.40
C GLN A 842 12.22 -5.33 -14.64
N SER A 843 12.56 -4.10 -14.24
CA SER A 843 13.77 -3.80 -13.46
C SER A 843 13.54 -3.98 -11.96
N LEU A 844 12.32 -3.79 -11.46
CA LEU A 844 11.97 -3.93 -10.05
C LEU A 844 11.57 -5.37 -9.67
N LEU A 845 10.90 -6.09 -10.58
CA LEU A 845 10.32 -7.42 -10.32
C LEU A 845 11.32 -8.42 -9.73
N PRO A 846 12.55 -8.60 -10.28
CA PRO A 846 13.52 -9.54 -9.71
C PRO A 846 13.98 -9.21 -8.29
N LEU A 847 13.77 -7.97 -7.83
CA LEU A 847 14.12 -7.54 -6.48
C LEU A 847 12.99 -7.75 -5.47
N ILE A 848 11.75 -8.02 -5.92
CA ILE A 848 10.55 -8.09 -5.07
C ILE A 848 9.82 -9.45 -5.10
N ASP A 849 10.09 -10.31 -6.09
CA ASP A 849 9.52 -11.65 -6.18
C ASP A 849 10.41 -12.74 -5.55
N ASP A 850 9.87 -13.96 -5.38
CA ASP A 850 10.52 -15.09 -4.71
C ASP A 850 11.47 -15.90 -5.61
N ARG A 851 12.06 -15.28 -6.63
CA ARG A 851 12.95 -16.03 -7.53
C ARG A 851 14.26 -16.40 -6.81
N PRO A 852 14.93 -17.49 -7.24
CA PRO A 852 16.28 -17.81 -6.77
C PRO A 852 17.24 -16.63 -6.94
N LEU A 853 18.18 -16.48 -6.00
CA LEU A 853 19.16 -15.40 -6.02
C LEU A 853 20.03 -15.45 -7.29
N GLU A 854 20.35 -16.65 -7.75
CA GLU A 854 21.12 -16.91 -8.97
C GLU A 854 20.46 -16.28 -10.20
N GLU A 855 19.13 -16.45 -10.36
CA GLU A 855 18.38 -15.85 -11.47
C GLU A 855 18.38 -14.32 -11.41
N THR A 856 18.44 -13.75 -10.20
CA THR A 856 18.50 -12.30 -9.99
C THR A 856 19.88 -11.75 -10.35
N VAL A 857 20.93 -12.52 -10.04
CA VAL A 857 22.32 -12.20 -10.39
C VAL A 857 22.55 -12.34 -11.90
N GLU A 858 22.04 -13.40 -12.53
CA GLU A 858 22.07 -13.56 -13.99
C GLU A 858 21.39 -12.38 -14.69
N TYR A 859 20.22 -11.96 -14.23
CA TYR A 859 19.54 -10.77 -14.75
C TYR A 859 20.41 -9.51 -14.66
N TYR A 860 21.12 -9.31 -13.55
CA TYR A 860 22.03 -8.18 -13.38
C TYR A 860 23.19 -8.22 -14.38
N VAL A 861 23.82 -9.40 -14.53
CA VAL A 861 24.96 -9.58 -15.45
C VAL A 861 24.54 -9.35 -16.90
N GLU A 862 23.41 -9.91 -17.32
CA GLU A 862 22.88 -9.75 -18.68
C GLU A 862 22.47 -8.30 -18.99
N ARG A 863 21.93 -7.57 -18.00
CA ARG A 863 21.37 -6.23 -18.22
C ARG A 863 22.40 -5.10 -18.06
N TYR A 864 23.31 -5.22 -17.11
CA TYR A 864 24.22 -4.13 -16.72
C TYR A 864 25.69 -4.40 -17.04
N GLU A 865 26.04 -5.61 -17.49
CA GLU A 865 27.41 -5.99 -17.88
C GLU A 865 28.48 -5.53 -16.86
N PRO A 866 28.34 -5.88 -15.57
CA PRO A 866 29.24 -5.42 -14.52
C PRO A 866 30.64 -6.00 -14.71
N GLU A 867 31.65 -5.29 -14.19
CA GLU A 867 33.01 -5.83 -14.09
C GLU A 867 33.02 -7.05 -13.15
N GLU A 868 33.63 -8.15 -13.59
CA GLU A 868 33.79 -9.36 -12.77
C GLU A 868 34.81 -9.09 -11.66
N LEU A 869 34.32 -8.93 -10.43
CA LEU A 869 35.16 -8.71 -9.25
C LEU A 869 35.28 -10.02 -8.46
N SER A 870 36.49 -10.36 -8.05
CA SER A 870 36.73 -11.41 -7.07
C SER A 870 36.20 -11.01 -5.69
N GLY A 871 35.86 -11.99 -4.84
CA GLY A 871 35.38 -11.69 -3.48
C GLY A 871 36.37 -10.85 -2.66
N ARG A 872 37.68 -10.98 -2.90
CA ARG A 872 38.71 -10.13 -2.28
C ARG A 872 38.63 -8.67 -2.76
N GLU A 873 38.40 -8.42 -4.05
CA GLU A 873 38.25 -7.07 -4.58
C GLU A 873 37.01 -6.37 -4.02
N ILE A 874 35.91 -7.11 -3.82
CA ILE A 874 34.70 -6.57 -3.19
C ILE A 874 34.96 -6.18 -1.73
N VAL A 875 35.73 -6.98 -0.98
CA VAL A 875 36.14 -6.63 0.40
C VAL A 875 37.03 -5.39 0.42
N LEU A 876 37.96 -5.25 -0.53
CA LEU A 876 38.78 -4.05 -0.67
C LEU A 876 37.93 -2.81 -1.01
N GLU A 877 36.94 -2.96 -1.88
CA GLU A 877 36.01 -1.88 -2.20
C GLU A 877 35.20 -1.44 -0.96
N ALA A 878 34.74 -2.40 -0.14
CA ALA A 878 34.08 -2.11 1.13
C ALA A 878 35.00 -1.36 2.10
N PHE A 879 36.26 -1.79 2.23
CA PHE A 879 37.27 -1.13 3.07
C PHE A 879 37.50 0.34 2.66
N TYR A 880 37.54 0.63 1.36
CA TYR A 880 37.69 1.99 0.84
C TYR A 880 36.37 2.75 0.68
N SER A 881 35.26 2.21 1.18
CA SER A 881 33.96 2.89 1.18
C SER A 881 34.03 4.26 1.85
N HIS A 882 33.24 5.20 1.33
CA HIS A 882 33.06 6.53 1.91
C HIS A 882 32.10 6.50 3.12
N PHE A 883 31.37 5.40 3.31
CA PHE A 883 30.46 5.24 4.45
C PHE A 883 31.21 4.61 5.63
N PRO A 884 31.22 5.25 6.82
CA PRO A 884 31.93 4.77 8.01
C PRO A 884 31.64 3.30 8.37
N VAL A 885 30.36 2.93 8.40
CA VAL A 885 29.88 1.55 8.68
C VAL A 885 30.45 0.56 7.66
N GLY A 886 30.40 0.90 6.37
CA GLY A 886 30.92 0.03 5.31
C GLY A 886 32.43 -0.16 5.39
N SER A 887 33.17 0.91 5.68
CA SER A 887 34.63 0.87 5.85
C SER A 887 35.04 0.05 7.07
N ALA A 888 34.33 0.19 8.20
CA ALA A 888 34.59 -0.58 9.42
C ALA A 888 34.33 -2.09 9.23
N VAL A 889 33.20 -2.45 8.63
CA VAL A 889 32.89 -3.85 8.29
C VAL A 889 33.88 -4.38 7.24
N GLY A 890 34.24 -3.57 6.25
CA GLY A 890 35.27 -3.89 5.25
C GLY A 890 36.65 -4.13 5.87
N ALA A 891 37.02 -3.40 6.92
CA ALA A 891 38.27 -3.64 7.66
C ALA A 891 38.27 -5.00 8.37
N ALA A 892 37.17 -5.35 9.05
CA ALA A 892 37.03 -6.67 9.68
C ALA A 892 37.06 -7.80 8.64
N ALA A 893 36.34 -7.65 7.53
CA ALA A 893 36.36 -8.62 6.43
C ALA A 893 37.76 -8.72 5.78
N LEU A 894 38.49 -7.61 5.66
CA LEU A 894 39.85 -7.63 5.12
C LEU A 894 40.82 -8.33 6.07
N TRP A 895 40.69 -8.11 7.37
CA TRP A 895 41.46 -8.81 8.39
C TRP A 895 41.20 -10.32 8.36
N ASP A 896 39.93 -10.72 8.22
CA ASP A 896 39.53 -12.11 8.06
C ASP A 896 40.22 -12.78 6.86
N LEU A 897 40.43 -12.06 5.75
CA LEU A 897 41.08 -12.58 4.54
C LEU A 897 42.60 -12.52 4.56
N GLU A 898 43.18 -11.42 5.05
CA GLU A 898 44.60 -11.07 4.90
C GLU A 898 45.40 -11.13 6.22
N GLY A 899 44.75 -11.22 7.38
CA GLY A 899 45.39 -11.17 8.69
C GLY A 899 46.31 -9.96 8.85
N GLU A 900 47.49 -10.16 9.44
CA GLU A 900 48.46 -9.09 9.69
C GLU A 900 48.95 -8.38 8.40
N SER A 901 48.81 -8.98 7.22
CA SER A 901 49.29 -8.37 5.97
C SER A 901 48.52 -7.11 5.55
N CYS A 902 47.34 -6.85 6.14
CA CYS A 902 46.57 -5.64 5.87
C CYS A 902 46.92 -4.42 6.77
N ILE A 903 47.78 -4.59 7.79
CA ILE A 903 48.19 -3.52 8.73
C ILE A 903 48.69 -2.24 8.03
N PRO A 904 49.52 -2.30 6.96
CA PRO A 904 49.94 -1.09 6.24
C PRO A 904 48.77 -0.29 5.67
N LYS A 905 47.77 -0.97 5.09
CA LYS A 905 46.56 -0.34 4.53
C LYS A 905 45.71 0.31 5.63
N PHE A 906 45.61 -0.35 6.79
CA PHE A 906 44.92 0.19 7.96
C PHE A 906 45.56 1.49 8.47
N ARG A 907 46.89 1.53 8.58
CA ARG A 907 47.63 2.73 9.01
C ARG A 907 47.45 3.89 8.04
N GLU A 908 47.46 3.62 6.74
CA GLU A 908 47.21 4.63 5.71
C GLU A 908 45.78 5.18 5.82
N ARG A 909 44.78 4.30 5.96
CA ARG A 909 43.37 4.69 5.96
C ARG A 909 42.93 5.42 7.22
N ILE A 910 43.46 5.09 8.41
CA ILE A 910 43.14 5.78 9.67
C ILE A 910 43.40 7.30 9.57
N GLY A 911 44.43 7.71 8.83
CA GLY A 911 44.74 9.14 8.64
C GLY A 911 43.81 9.86 7.65
N GLN A 912 43.06 9.11 6.84
CA GLN A 912 42.21 9.66 5.77
C GLN A 912 40.72 9.69 6.14
N LEU A 913 40.27 8.79 7.02
CA LEU A 913 38.87 8.65 7.40
C LEU A 913 38.68 9.03 8.88
N ASP A 914 37.97 10.14 9.11
CA ASP A 914 37.58 10.55 10.46
C ASP A 914 36.30 9.80 10.89
N SER A 915 36.46 8.55 11.34
CA SER A 915 35.37 7.73 11.89
C SER A 915 35.82 7.04 13.18
N PRO A 916 35.14 7.31 14.31
CA PRO A 916 35.38 6.60 15.57
C PRO A 916 35.16 5.09 15.44
N GLU A 917 34.16 4.68 14.65
CA GLU A 917 33.81 3.27 14.45
C GLU A 917 34.92 2.53 13.71
N PHE A 918 35.34 3.04 12.56
CA PHE A 918 36.45 2.48 11.79
C PHE A 918 37.72 2.41 12.65
N ARG A 919 38.04 3.50 13.35
CA ARG A 919 39.22 3.58 14.19
C ARG A 919 39.18 2.54 15.32
N SER A 920 38.06 2.39 16.01
CA SER A 920 37.90 1.41 17.10
C SER A 920 38.06 -0.03 16.61
N VAL A 921 37.47 -0.38 15.47
CA VAL A 921 37.57 -1.72 14.88
C VAL A 921 39.01 -2.00 14.47
N VAL A 922 39.66 -1.08 13.76
CA VAL A 922 41.04 -1.26 13.31
C VAL A 922 42.02 -1.34 14.48
N LEU A 923 41.89 -0.49 15.51
CA LEU A 923 42.77 -0.54 16.69
C LEU A 923 42.60 -1.83 17.49
N SER A 924 41.38 -2.36 17.58
CA SER A 924 41.11 -3.67 18.18
C SER A 924 41.75 -4.80 17.37
N LEU A 925 41.59 -4.80 16.04
CA LEU A 925 42.17 -5.84 15.16
C LEU A 925 43.70 -5.88 15.20
N ILE A 926 44.36 -4.73 15.32
CA ILE A 926 45.84 -4.65 15.41
C ILE A 926 46.35 -4.94 16.84
N GLY A 927 45.46 -5.08 17.83
CA GLY A 927 45.81 -5.37 19.22
C GLY A 927 46.35 -4.16 20.01
N VAL A 928 45.96 -2.94 19.62
CA VAL A 928 46.39 -1.69 20.29
C VAL A 928 45.43 -1.30 21.44
N GLU A 929 44.13 -1.57 21.30
CA GLU A 929 43.11 -1.42 22.36
C GLU A 929 42.70 -2.81 22.92
N SER A 930 42.20 -2.85 24.17
CA SER A 930 42.09 -4.04 25.03
C SER A 930 41.32 -5.25 24.45
N ASN A 931 41.51 -6.43 25.08
CA ASN A 931 40.92 -7.78 24.84
C ASN A 931 39.37 -7.91 24.86
N GLY A 932 38.61 -6.89 24.44
CA GLY A 932 37.14 -6.91 24.35
C GLY A 932 36.63 -7.00 22.91
N LEU A 933 35.33 -7.25 22.74
CA LEU A 933 34.68 -7.36 21.42
C LEU A 933 34.62 -5.99 20.75
N ASN A 934 35.12 -5.91 19.51
CA ASN A 934 34.93 -4.72 18.68
C ASN A 934 33.47 -4.60 18.21
N TRP A 935 33.14 -3.45 17.62
CA TRP A 935 31.78 -3.17 17.16
C TRP A 935 31.26 -4.17 16.11
N VAL A 936 32.12 -4.66 15.20
CA VAL A 936 31.73 -5.68 14.20
C VAL A 936 31.46 -7.03 14.86
N ASP A 937 32.27 -7.43 15.86
CA ASP A 937 32.03 -8.65 16.62
C ASP A 937 30.67 -8.60 17.35
N ARG A 938 30.30 -7.44 17.90
CA ARG A 938 28.98 -7.28 18.55
C ARG A 938 27.84 -7.44 17.54
N LEU A 939 27.95 -6.87 16.35
CA LEU A 939 26.97 -7.07 15.28
C LEU A 939 26.84 -8.54 14.90
N PHE A 940 27.97 -9.24 14.75
CA PHE A 940 28.03 -10.67 14.46
C PHE A 940 27.29 -11.50 15.53
N HIS A 941 27.50 -11.20 16.80
CA HIS A 941 26.81 -11.89 17.89
C HIS A 941 25.31 -11.62 17.89
N LEU A 942 24.88 -10.37 17.71
CA LEU A 942 23.46 -10.01 17.72
C LEU A 942 22.69 -10.62 16.54
N MET A 943 23.28 -10.68 15.34
CA MET A 943 22.60 -11.24 14.16
C MET A 943 22.33 -12.75 14.25
N HIS A 944 22.97 -13.46 15.18
CA HIS A 944 22.79 -14.90 15.41
C HIS A 944 21.74 -15.22 16.48
N THR A 945 20.97 -14.24 16.92
CA THR A 945 19.94 -14.41 17.95
C THR A 945 18.55 -14.54 17.36
N ASP A 946 17.66 -15.26 18.05
CA ASP A 946 16.25 -15.37 17.64
C ASP A 946 15.52 -14.01 17.64
N LEU A 947 15.90 -13.11 18.57
CA LEU A 947 15.27 -11.80 18.71
C LEU A 947 15.75 -10.81 17.64
N PHE A 948 17.06 -10.73 17.40
CA PHE A 948 17.66 -9.70 16.55
C PHE A 948 18.08 -10.21 15.15
N GLY A 949 18.04 -11.51 14.87
CA GLY A 949 18.53 -12.06 13.59
C GLY A 949 17.81 -11.56 12.34
N ASN A 950 16.57 -11.09 12.50
CA ASN A 950 15.80 -10.46 11.42
C ASN A 950 15.99 -8.94 11.33
N PHE A 951 16.76 -8.33 12.23
CA PHE A 951 17.02 -6.89 12.18
C PHE A 951 18.04 -6.61 11.08
N GLY A 952 17.92 -5.45 10.44
CA GLY A 952 18.94 -4.97 9.52
C GLY A 952 20.15 -4.40 10.28
N ILE A 953 21.32 -4.30 9.63
CA ILE A 953 22.58 -3.83 10.22
C ILE A 953 22.44 -2.47 10.89
N LEU A 954 21.68 -1.52 10.33
CA LEU A 954 21.46 -0.21 10.96
C LEU A 954 20.62 -0.29 12.24
N ALA A 955 19.68 -1.22 12.30
CA ALA A 955 18.92 -1.48 13.51
C ALA A 955 19.83 -2.16 14.56
N LEU A 956 20.62 -3.14 14.14
CA LEU A 956 21.61 -3.80 15.00
C LEU A 956 22.66 -2.80 15.52
N ASP A 957 23.08 -1.82 14.72
CA ASP A 957 24.04 -0.79 15.12
C ASP A 957 23.59 0.00 16.36
N LEU A 958 22.31 0.41 16.40
CA LEU A 958 21.75 1.10 17.58
C LEU A 958 21.84 0.26 18.85
N VAL A 959 21.65 -1.05 18.73
CA VAL A 959 21.71 -2.00 19.86
C VAL A 959 23.16 -2.28 20.23
N ALA A 960 24.03 -2.55 19.25
CA ALA A 960 25.45 -2.88 19.43
C ALA A 960 26.25 -1.75 20.08
N ARG A 961 25.95 -0.49 19.75
CA ARG A 961 26.57 0.70 20.36
C ARG A 961 26.19 0.88 21.83
N ALA A 962 24.96 0.53 22.19
CA ALA A 962 24.47 0.65 23.55
C ALA A 962 24.84 -0.57 24.42
N ALA A 963 25.21 -1.69 23.79
CA ALA A 963 25.60 -2.91 24.49
C ALA A 963 26.96 -2.77 25.18
N THR A 964 27.05 -3.28 26.41
CA THR A 964 28.26 -3.32 27.23
C THR A 964 28.71 -4.77 27.45
N GLU A 965 30.01 -5.02 27.34
CA GLU A 965 30.60 -6.32 27.63
C GLU A 965 30.75 -6.50 29.14
N MET A 966 30.23 -7.61 29.67
CA MET A 966 30.29 -7.96 31.09
C MET A 966 30.82 -9.38 31.26
N ARG A 967 31.69 -9.59 32.25
CA ARG A 967 32.23 -10.92 32.59
C ARG A 967 31.89 -11.21 34.04
N TYR A 968 31.18 -12.32 34.25
CA TYR A 968 30.77 -12.80 35.55
C TYR A 968 31.55 -14.06 35.92
N LEU A 969 32.04 -14.13 37.15
CA LEU A 969 32.70 -15.33 37.68
C LEU A 969 31.67 -16.42 38.01
N GLY A 970 32.14 -17.61 38.36
CA GLY A 970 31.26 -18.69 38.82
C GLY A 970 30.57 -18.34 40.14
N GLU A 971 29.30 -18.71 40.26
CA GLU A 971 28.39 -18.44 41.37
C GLU A 971 28.06 -16.94 41.60
N GLU A 972 28.42 -16.07 40.66
CA GLU A 972 28.11 -14.65 40.75
C GLU A 972 26.65 -14.38 40.33
N THR A 973 25.88 -13.68 41.16
CA THR A 973 24.50 -13.30 40.85
C THR A 973 24.47 -12.13 39.86
N ILE A 974 23.88 -12.35 38.67
CA ILE A 974 23.71 -11.32 37.64
C ILE A 974 22.55 -10.38 38.00
N TYR A 975 21.41 -10.94 38.41
CA TYR A 975 20.28 -10.22 39.00
C TYR A 975 19.39 -11.17 39.82
N ARG A 976 18.62 -10.62 40.75
CA ARG A 976 17.69 -11.35 41.60
C ARG A 976 16.23 -11.16 41.15
N LYS A 977 15.39 -12.11 41.53
CA LYS A 977 13.94 -11.98 41.39
C LYS A 977 13.45 -10.74 42.15
N GLY A 978 12.69 -9.88 41.47
CA GLY A 978 12.22 -8.61 42.03
C GLY A 978 13.18 -7.43 41.84
N ASP A 979 14.35 -7.61 41.22
CA ASP A 979 15.17 -6.47 40.79
C ASP A 979 14.51 -5.72 39.62
N SER A 980 14.96 -4.49 39.37
CA SER A 980 14.53 -3.70 38.21
C SER A 980 14.94 -4.38 36.90
N ALA A 981 14.02 -4.45 35.94
CA ALA A 981 14.23 -5.10 34.66
C ALA A 981 14.65 -4.08 33.58
N ASP A 982 15.92 -3.65 33.65
CA ASP A 982 16.45 -2.58 32.79
C ASP A 982 17.33 -3.07 31.64
N HIS A 983 17.75 -4.34 31.67
CA HIS A 983 18.73 -4.88 30.71
C HIS A 983 18.29 -6.24 30.14
N LEU A 984 18.65 -6.49 28.90
CA LEU A 984 18.63 -7.78 28.24
C LEU A 984 20.07 -8.31 28.19
N TYR A 985 20.28 -9.63 28.20
CA TYR A 985 21.61 -10.21 28.16
C TYR A 985 21.72 -11.24 27.04
N TYR A 986 22.85 -11.22 26.32
CA TYR A 986 23.21 -12.25 25.35
C TYR A 986 24.48 -12.97 25.81
N VAL A 987 24.45 -14.30 25.84
CA VAL A 987 25.62 -15.10 26.26
C VAL A 987 26.56 -15.29 25.08
N ILE A 988 27.75 -14.69 25.17
CA ILE A 988 28.83 -14.88 24.20
C ILE A 988 29.50 -16.24 24.44
N ASP A 989 29.84 -16.52 25.69
CA ASP A 989 30.49 -17.75 26.13
C ASP A 989 30.15 -18.04 27.60
N GLY A 990 30.28 -19.30 28.01
CA GLY A 990 29.94 -19.75 29.36
C GLY A 990 28.48 -20.17 29.53
N LYS A 991 28.02 -20.21 30.79
CA LYS A 991 26.68 -20.71 31.16
C LYS A 991 26.04 -19.84 32.23
N VAL A 992 24.75 -19.60 32.10
CA VAL A 992 23.93 -18.87 33.08
C VAL A 992 22.77 -19.76 33.51
N GLU A 993 22.54 -19.87 34.81
CA GLU A 993 21.41 -20.59 35.39
C GLU A 993 20.34 -19.58 35.82
N ILE A 994 19.12 -19.75 35.29
CA ILE A 994 17.97 -18.91 35.64
C ILE A 994 17.19 -19.59 36.76
N GLU A 995 17.28 -19.03 37.96
CA GLU A 995 16.63 -19.53 39.18
C GLU A 995 15.13 -19.15 39.17
N GLY A 996 14.28 -20.15 38.90
CA GLY A 996 12.85 -19.97 38.60
C GLY A 996 11.92 -21.04 39.20
N ALA A 997 10.77 -21.28 38.57
CA ALA A 997 9.88 -22.41 38.93
C ALA A 997 10.34 -23.73 38.28
N GLU A 998 11.11 -23.63 37.20
CA GLU A 998 11.93 -24.67 36.58
C GLU A 998 13.26 -23.99 36.31
N ASP A 999 14.36 -24.57 36.80
CA ASP A 999 15.70 -24.03 36.55
C ASP A 999 16.06 -24.25 35.08
N GLN A 1000 16.42 -23.16 34.40
CA GLN A 1000 16.77 -23.18 32.98
C GLN A 1000 18.24 -22.79 32.82
N LEU A 1001 19.01 -23.65 32.14
CA LEU A 1001 20.39 -23.37 31.78
C LEU A 1001 20.44 -22.68 30.41
N VAL A 1002 21.06 -21.51 30.36
CA VAL A 1002 21.25 -20.70 29.15
C VAL A 1002 22.71 -20.75 28.73
N GLY A 1003 22.96 -21.09 27.46
CA GLY A 1003 24.28 -21.29 26.88
C GLY A 1003 24.68 -20.24 25.83
N PRO A 1004 25.86 -20.39 25.21
CA PRO A 1004 26.35 -19.48 24.18
C PRO A 1004 25.37 -19.35 23.00
N GLY A 1005 25.13 -18.11 22.54
CA GLY A 1005 24.17 -17.82 21.47
C GLY A 1005 22.75 -17.51 21.94
N GLU A 1006 22.41 -17.82 23.20
CA GLU A 1006 21.08 -17.60 23.75
C GLU A 1006 20.95 -16.25 24.48
N ILE A 1007 19.73 -15.75 24.53
CA ILE A 1007 19.35 -14.50 25.22
C ILE A 1007 18.65 -14.84 26.54
N PHE A 1008 18.84 -14.01 27.56
CA PHE A 1008 18.06 -14.06 28.79
C PHE A 1008 17.71 -12.66 29.34
N GLY A 1009 16.75 -12.61 30.26
CA GLY A 1009 16.26 -11.35 30.84
C GLY A 1009 15.26 -10.60 29.94
N GLU A 1010 14.56 -11.30 29.06
CA GLU A 1010 13.57 -10.76 28.12
C GLU A 1010 12.35 -10.12 28.81
N ASP A 1011 12.13 -10.43 30.08
CA ASP A 1011 11.10 -9.81 30.89
C ASP A 1011 11.24 -8.28 30.99
N CYS A 1012 12.45 -7.74 30.82
CA CYS A 1012 12.69 -6.29 30.72
C CYS A 1012 11.92 -5.62 29.56
N LEU A 1013 11.63 -6.36 28.48
CA LEU A 1013 10.94 -5.81 27.32
C LEU A 1013 9.47 -5.57 27.59
N PHE A 1014 8.87 -6.24 28.57
CA PHE A 1014 7.43 -6.22 28.80
C PHE A 1014 7.03 -5.87 30.23
N ARG A 1015 7.98 -5.82 31.18
CA ARG A 1015 7.75 -5.64 32.61
C ARG A 1015 8.80 -4.68 33.20
N SER A 1016 8.51 -4.16 34.39
CA SER A 1016 9.45 -3.32 35.16
C SER A 1016 10.31 -4.10 36.14
N MET A 1017 9.91 -5.34 36.50
CA MET A 1017 10.56 -6.13 37.55
C MET A 1017 10.88 -7.55 37.07
N ARG A 1018 11.99 -8.10 37.54
CA ARG A 1018 12.48 -9.45 37.22
C ARG A 1018 11.60 -10.54 37.79
N LYS A 1019 11.27 -11.56 36.98
CA LYS A 1019 10.49 -12.74 37.43
C LYS A 1019 11.33 -13.83 38.10
N ALA A 1020 12.59 -13.95 37.73
CA ALA A 1020 13.51 -15.01 38.12
C ALA A 1020 14.87 -14.41 38.50
N GLY A 1021 15.68 -15.16 39.24
CA GLY A 1021 17.10 -14.85 39.45
C GLY A 1021 17.94 -15.35 38.28
N ALA A 1022 19.16 -14.83 38.12
CA ALA A 1022 20.14 -15.36 37.20
C ALA A 1022 21.51 -15.43 37.89
N VAL A 1023 22.12 -16.61 37.88
CA VAL A 1023 23.43 -16.88 38.47
C VAL A 1023 24.37 -17.41 37.40
N SER A 1024 25.60 -16.90 37.39
CA SER A 1024 26.63 -17.26 36.42
C SER A 1024 27.37 -18.53 36.82
N GLY A 1025 27.57 -19.46 35.89
CA GLY A 1025 28.50 -20.61 36.01
C GLY A 1025 29.93 -20.28 35.54
N TRP A 1026 30.27 -19.00 35.47
CA TRP A 1026 31.18 -18.33 34.53
C TRP A 1026 30.45 -17.98 33.22
N ALA A 1027 30.30 -16.68 32.96
CA ALA A 1027 29.57 -16.17 31.82
C ALA A 1027 30.21 -14.89 31.28
N HIS A 1028 30.43 -14.87 29.98
CA HIS A 1028 30.81 -13.69 29.22
C HIS A 1028 29.59 -13.25 28.42
N VAL A 1029 29.05 -12.06 28.72
CA VAL A 1029 27.75 -11.63 28.18
C VAL A 1029 27.82 -10.22 27.61
N LEU A 1030 26.96 -9.95 26.61
CA LEU A 1030 26.60 -8.60 26.18
C LEU A 1030 25.37 -8.16 26.97
N GLN A 1031 25.51 -7.14 27.80
CA GLN A 1031 24.42 -6.47 28.49
C GLN A 1031 23.87 -5.36 27.59
N ILE A 1032 22.58 -5.45 27.26
CA ILE A 1032 21.89 -4.56 26.32
C ILE A 1032 20.84 -3.77 27.10
N PRO A 1033 20.89 -2.43 27.13
CA PRO A 1033 19.91 -1.64 27.86
C PRO A 1033 18.54 -1.67 27.17
N ARG A 1034 17.48 -1.79 27.96
CA ARG A 1034 16.08 -1.75 27.50
C ARG A 1034 15.82 -0.53 26.62
N SER A 1035 16.30 0.64 27.02
CA SER A 1035 16.13 1.90 26.29
C SER A 1035 16.64 1.83 24.85
N ALA A 1036 17.70 1.07 24.57
CA ALA A 1036 18.21 0.91 23.21
C ALA A 1036 17.28 0.07 22.32
N VAL A 1037 16.65 -0.97 22.87
CA VAL A 1037 15.67 -1.79 22.14
C VAL A 1037 14.41 -1.00 21.82
N TYR A 1038 13.91 -0.20 22.77
CA TYR A 1038 12.76 0.67 22.53
C TYR A 1038 13.07 1.79 21.52
N LYS A 1039 14.23 2.46 21.67
CA LYS A 1039 14.69 3.45 20.68
C LYS A 1039 14.84 2.85 19.29
N ASN A 1040 15.28 1.60 19.20
CA ASN A 1040 15.35 0.89 17.93
C ASN A 1040 13.97 0.77 17.27
N VAL A 1041 12.93 0.39 18.02
CA VAL A 1041 11.55 0.31 17.53
C VAL A 1041 11.02 1.67 17.08
N GLU A 1042 11.33 2.74 17.81
CA GLU A 1042 10.91 4.10 17.44
C GLU A 1042 11.55 4.59 16.14
N VAL A 1043 12.80 4.21 15.87
CA VAL A 1043 13.55 4.57 14.65
C VAL A 1043 13.24 3.64 13.48
N PHE A 1044 13.03 2.35 13.76
CA PHE A 1044 12.76 1.29 12.79
C PHE A 1044 11.48 0.51 13.15
N PRO A 1045 10.27 1.07 12.93
CA PRO A 1045 9.00 0.44 13.34
C PRO A 1045 8.80 -1.00 12.85
N ALA A 1046 9.41 -1.39 11.73
CA ALA A 1046 9.39 -2.75 11.22
C ALA A 1046 9.92 -3.79 12.24
N THR A 1047 10.86 -3.42 13.12
CA THR A 1047 11.41 -4.32 14.13
C THR A 1047 10.40 -4.66 15.23
N ALA A 1048 9.36 -3.83 15.42
CA ALA A 1048 8.27 -4.11 16.36
C ALA A 1048 7.56 -5.43 16.01
N ARG A 1049 7.36 -5.73 14.72
CA ARG A 1049 6.70 -6.97 14.28
C ARG A 1049 7.45 -8.21 14.76
N HIS A 1050 8.77 -8.18 14.71
CA HIS A 1050 9.62 -9.28 15.17
C HIS A 1050 9.56 -9.42 16.70
N LEU A 1051 9.58 -8.31 17.45
CA LEU A 1051 9.35 -8.33 18.90
C LEU A 1051 7.98 -8.94 19.27
N PHE A 1052 6.93 -8.65 18.51
CA PHE A 1052 5.59 -9.22 18.71
C PHE A 1052 5.50 -10.70 18.31
N GLN A 1053 6.14 -11.11 17.21
CA GLN A 1053 6.22 -12.52 16.79
C GLN A 1053 6.97 -13.36 17.82
N PHE A 1054 8.13 -12.87 18.28
CA PHE A 1054 8.92 -13.48 19.34
C PHE A 1054 8.08 -13.70 20.61
N ARG A 1055 7.25 -12.72 21.00
CA ARG A 1055 6.30 -12.87 22.12
C ARG A 1055 5.25 -13.98 21.90
N ARG A 1056 4.74 -14.16 20.67
CA ARG A 1056 3.76 -15.23 20.36
C ARG A 1056 4.40 -16.61 20.33
N GLU A 1057 5.61 -16.73 19.81
CA GLU A 1057 6.32 -18.02 19.70
C GLU A 1057 6.90 -18.47 21.04
N GLY A 1058 7.45 -17.54 21.83
CA GLY A 1058 7.78 -17.78 23.25
C GLY A 1058 6.53 -18.04 24.14
N GLY A 1059 5.34 -17.77 23.62
CA GLY A 1059 4.04 -18.08 24.24
C GLY A 1059 3.51 -19.49 23.94
N LYS A 1060 4.20 -20.32 23.15
CA LYS A 1060 3.84 -21.75 23.01
C LYS A 1060 4.28 -22.63 24.18
N GLY A 1061 4.87 -22.04 25.22
CA GLY A 1061 5.12 -22.70 26.49
C GLY A 1061 5.21 -21.72 27.64
N LYS A 1062 4.10 -21.05 28.01
CA LYS A 1062 3.77 -20.61 29.39
C LYS A 1062 2.47 -19.83 29.47
#